data_AF-A0AB39Z0X8-F1
#
_entry.id   AF-A0AB39Z0X8-F1
#
_cell.length_a   1.000
_cell.length_b   1.000
_cell.length_c   1.000
_cell.angle_alpha   90.00
_cell.angle_beta   90.00
_cell.angle_gamma   90.00
#
_symmetry.space_group_name_H-M   'P 1'
#
loop_
_entity.id
_entity.type
_entity.pdbx_description
1 polymer ?
#
loop_
_entity_poly.entity_id
_entity_poly.type
_entity_poly.pdbx_seq_one_letter_code
_entity_poly.pdbx_strand_id
1 'polypeptide(L)'
;MTEQEDLASGGGSASTPGNNCQNQLQQCVRGNVTWELLPVHLRSVLHNNQRDYEKFVFNYSLKNQLRFRGNLAAKVFRREQRYYELLVQKSINGLGAFPYHLADIVTKGLRVTPFNYYLDVLGQLLRSDKSYDTLPNFTAADCLRVLGIGRNEYLALISDLKTHTPRSLIFGSRPNPLDFLPRFPVRIHIEPWWRLDIGYVLEADIRYLTPSERGLLDDLIDFGAQPAGKCDHEVVHSLYRKGLIYLDVPISGEDRISIPPLRNFVMNRVSGDYFENLLYKIFVSADEHMTISELAHMLQLELDSVKQAISFICRLGFAHRKQDYLNQPNHSSWEGYNQEQMPETPQITPLNYNLHASNSFEFDQSPKSPKTPKDKDKDSSSIGYLSSDGNTSDFSFANLNTTPPERMNNSDEQELSSELETEDLTTTKQPAPAAAISAAPLPKSGKRVGFLFDSTLTAFLMMGNLSPGLKNHAVTMFEVGKLCEESLDSFLAELEQVSLLDAEGEGDVSRYFAHAVILRSTICSLRHLLPGGLDLLRLECLEGLDRQTRDRVLEKKYKFIIAASPLTAALSNTFSIPYFGQFLRSSDVAPMWSKLFYNHITGYGPPSLLLCRGTVLKTLPRLFLGYGKLLVNILHSDSYVLNSENFRNLNDQLKNGCVLLQGYGIRTAGVLHYESFPFQPADTRHVKWAAHRAVRKLANLLDLRQQCGYITFLNTGVPDLGCEDYELQVRLKPAQRQKRSSIAAPSKPNHVPSNEVTSFQLKSPDENHFATTPEHGPANEFTSPDCSQVLASELAKCSSRSDLVSQSSVEIPMALEEISPSVEEEEDATEEWTLLDVSFGVPLFDVDTNTRICEQLVQGLCSDANLEALPAAASQAQILFLDFVRQCLYFEDDPAKQSVQAARPLPHPRLNLAFENGHVGYWNGR
;
A
#
# COMPACT_ATOMS: atom_id res chain seq x y z
N MET A 1 54.31 19.19 30.30
CA MET A 1 53.37 19.77 31.27
C MET A 1 52.56 20.76 30.45
N THR A 2 51.51 20.31 29.74
CA THR A 2 50.19 19.86 30.27
C THR A 2 49.39 21.04 30.81
N GLU A 3 48.06 21.10 30.70
CA GLU A 3 47.07 20.27 29.96
C GLU A 3 46.62 21.05 28.68
N GLN A 4 45.84 20.63 27.66
CA GLN A 4 44.89 19.56 27.29
C GLN A 4 43.48 19.56 27.92
N GLU A 5 42.47 19.79 27.07
CA GLU A 5 41.10 19.29 27.25
C GLU A 5 40.42 19.12 25.87
N ASP A 6 39.51 18.14 25.76
CA ASP A 6 38.91 17.66 24.50
C ASP A 6 37.39 17.87 24.49
N LEU A 7 36.77 18.00 23.30
CA LEU A 7 35.37 17.59 23.05
C LEU A 7 35.04 17.50 21.54
N ALA A 8 35.16 16.26 21.06
CA ALA A 8 34.19 15.48 20.27
C ALA A 8 33.49 16.11 19.04
N SER A 9 33.64 15.64 17.78
CA SER A 9 33.66 14.29 17.17
C SER A 9 32.28 13.71 16.77
N GLY A 10 31.80 14.11 15.58
CA GLY A 10 30.71 13.42 14.88
C GLY A 10 31.24 12.35 13.91
N GLY A 11 30.71 11.13 13.96
CA GLY A 11 31.23 9.99 13.19
C GLY A 11 30.89 10.01 11.69
N GLY A 12 31.91 10.07 10.84
CA GLY A 12 31.79 9.85 9.39
C GLY A 12 32.13 8.41 9.00
N SER A 13 31.34 7.81 8.10
CA SER A 13 31.54 6.43 7.63
C SER A 13 32.89 6.25 6.91
N ALA A 14 33.69 5.26 7.34
CA ALA A 14 35.01 4.99 6.77
C ALA A 14 34.91 4.43 5.34
N SER A 15 35.25 5.24 4.33
CA SER A 15 35.29 4.82 2.92
C SER A 15 36.64 4.20 2.55
N THR A 16 36.62 3.05 1.88
CA THR A 16 37.80 2.35 1.34
C THR A 16 38.70 3.29 0.50
N PRO A 17 40.04 3.30 0.69
CA PRO A 17 40.92 4.34 0.15
C PRO A 17 40.87 4.52 -1.38
N GLY A 18 40.62 3.45 -2.14
CA GLY A 18 40.48 3.54 -3.61
C GLY A 18 39.35 4.46 -4.09
N ASN A 19 38.20 4.48 -3.39
CA ASN A 19 37.06 5.33 -3.74
C ASN A 19 37.38 6.83 -3.57
N ASN A 20 38.24 7.18 -2.60
CA ASN A 20 38.62 8.56 -2.36
C ASN A 20 39.45 9.12 -3.54
N CYS A 21 40.47 8.39 -3.99
CA CYS A 21 41.26 8.76 -5.17
C CYS A 21 40.40 8.90 -6.44
N GLN A 22 39.42 8.01 -6.64
CA GLN A 22 38.54 8.09 -7.81
C GLN A 22 37.55 9.28 -7.72
N ASN A 23 37.11 9.68 -6.54
CA ASN A 23 36.31 10.89 -6.37
C ASN A 23 37.13 12.17 -6.57
N GLN A 24 38.37 12.21 -6.07
CA GLN A 24 39.30 13.32 -6.31
C GLN A 24 39.62 13.49 -7.80
N LEU A 25 39.83 12.39 -8.54
CA LEU A 25 39.97 12.43 -10.00
C LEU A 25 38.75 13.07 -10.70
N GLN A 26 37.53 12.73 -10.28
CA GLN A 26 36.31 13.35 -10.84
C GLN A 26 36.23 14.84 -10.53
N GLN A 27 36.61 15.26 -9.33
CA GLN A 27 36.70 16.69 -8.96
C GLN A 27 37.75 17.42 -9.82
N CYS A 28 38.92 16.83 -10.10
CA CYS A 28 39.90 17.40 -11.01
C CYS A 28 39.36 17.56 -12.45
N VAL A 29 38.56 16.61 -12.94
CA VAL A 29 37.94 16.73 -14.28
C VAL A 29 36.89 17.85 -14.31
N ARG A 30 36.01 17.95 -13.29
CA ARG A 30 35.04 19.05 -13.15
C ARG A 30 35.74 20.42 -13.02
N GLY A 31 36.80 20.49 -12.21
CA GLY A 31 37.64 21.69 -12.03
C GLY A 31 38.55 22.03 -13.21
N ASN A 32 38.39 21.39 -14.37
CA ASN A 32 39.16 21.63 -15.59
C ASN A 32 40.69 21.48 -15.45
N VAL A 33 41.16 20.68 -14.48
CA VAL A 33 42.58 20.47 -14.17
C VAL A 33 43.26 19.67 -15.28
N THR A 34 44.29 20.25 -15.91
CA THR A 34 45.10 19.57 -16.92
C THR A 34 46.05 18.55 -16.29
N TRP A 35 46.56 17.60 -17.08
CA TRP A 35 47.53 16.59 -16.62
C TRP A 35 48.72 17.21 -15.87
N GLU A 36 49.25 18.32 -16.39
CA GLU A 36 50.36 19.11 -15.84
C GLU A 36 50.09 19.69 -14.44
N LEU A 37 48.83 19.86 -14.06
CA LEU A 37 48.39 20.37 -12.76
C LEU A 37 47.77 19.27 -11.86
N LEU A 38 47.66 18.03 -12.34
CA LEU A 38 47.12 16.91 -11.57
C LEU A 38 48.04 16.51 -10.41
N PRO A 39 47.54 16.35 -9.17
CA PRO A 39 48.33 15.93 -8.01
C PRO A 39 49.12 14.62 -8.22
N VAL A 40 50.31 14.54 -7.61
CA VAL A 40 51.27 13.44 -7.83
C VAL A 40 50.69 12.08 -7.45
N HIS A 41 49.91 11.97 -6.36
CA HIS A 41 49.27 10.71 -5.98
C HIS A 41 48.22 10.26 -7.00
N LEU A 42 47.45 11.19 -7.57
CA LEU A 42 46.47 10.89 -8.62
C LEU A 42 47.13 10.53 -9.96
N ARG A 43 48.30 11.10 -10.27
CA ARG A 43 49.12 10.62 -11.40
C ARG A 43 49.60 9.19 -11.18
N SER A 44 50.01 8.84 -9.96
CA SER A 44 50.44 7.47 -9.62
C SER A 44 49.31 6.44 -9.80
N VAL A 45 48.06 6.80 -9.45
CA VAL A 45 46.86 5.98 -9.70
C VAL A 45 46.58 5.77 -11.20
N LEU A 46 47.09 6.66 -12.05
CA LEU A 46 46.98 6.59 -13.52
C LEU A 46 48.32 6.18 -14.17
N HIS A 47 49.12 5.36 -13.48
CA HIS A 47 50.41 4.82 -13.94
C HIS A 47 51.45 5.88 -14.38
N ASN A 48 51.29 7.13 -13.92
CA ASN A 48 51.98 8.32 -14.42
C ASN A 48 51.86 8.53 -15.96
N ASN A 49 50.80 8.00 -16.57
CA ASN A 49 50.55 8.04 -18.00
C ASN A 49 49.45 9.07 -18.36
N GLN A 50 49.83 10.11 -19.11
CA GLN A 50 48.89 11.13 -19.58
C GLN A 50 47.71 10.54 -20.37
N ARG A 51 47.93 9.48 -21.16
CA ARG A 51 46.88 8.85 -21.99
C ARG A 51 45.79 8.19 -21.15
N ASP A 52 46.11 7.73 -19.94
CA ASP A 52 45.12 7.14 -19.04
C ASP A 52 44.27 8.24 -18.37
N TYR A 53 44.84 9.40 -18.06
CA TYR A 53 44.04 10.57 -17.67
C TYR A 53 43.16 11.08 -18.81
N GLU A 54 43.68 11.16 -20.04
CA GLU A 54 42.89 11.52 -21.23
C GLU A 54 41.73 10.54 -21.46
N LYS A 55 41.99 9.24 -21.36
CA LYS A 55 40.98 8.16 -21.44
C LYS A 55 39.95 8.25 -20.29
N PHE A 56 40.37 8.61 -19.08
CA PHE A 56 39.50 8.86 -17.94
C PHE A 56 38.60 10.08 -18.17
N VAL A 57 39.18 11.24 -18.50
CA VAL A 57 38.49 12.49 -18.86
C VAL A 57 37.43 12.23 -19.92
N PHE A 58 37.79 11.55 -21.02
CA PHE A 58 36.86 11.25 -22.10
C PHE A 58 35.69 10.36 -21.64
N ASN A 59 35.99 9.26 -20.94
CA ASN A 59 34.95 8.35 -20.45
C ASN A 59 34.03 8.97 -19.40
N TYR A 60 34.58 9.79 -18.50
CA TYR A 60 33.85 10.56 -17.51
C TYR A 60 32.95 11.60 -18.18
N SER A 61 33.49 12.38 -19.12
CA SER A 61 32.73 13.42 -19.82
C SER A 61 31.55 12.82 -20.60
N LEU A 62 31.76 11.67 -21.25
CA LEU A 62 30.67 10.94 -21.91
C LEU A 62 29.68 10.28 -20.94
N LYS A 63 30.08 9.84 -19.74
CA LYS A 63 29.13 9.26 -18.74
C LYS A 63 28.26 10.35 -18.12
N ASN A 64 28.82 11.53 -17.86
CA ASN A 64 28.13 12.64 -17.19
C ASN A 64 27.58 13.68 -18.19
N GLN A 65 27.48 13.32 -19.48
CA GLN A 65 26.91 14.14 -20.56
C GLN A 65 27.40 15.60 -20.58
N LEU A 66 28.71 15.83 -20.39
CA LEU A 66 29.28 17.17 -20.29
C LEU A 66 29.28 17.90 -21.64
N ARG A 67 29.12 19.24 -21.63
CA ARG A 67 29.33 20.08 -22.82
C ARG A 67 30.79 20.01 -23.27
N PHE A 68 31.03 19.82 -24.57
CA PHE A 68 32.36 19.75 -25.16
C PHE A 68 33.16 21.04 -24.92
N ARG A 69 32.57 22.19 -25.27
CA ARG A 69 33.12 23.53 -25.01
C ARG A 69 33.05 23.82 -23.51
N GLY A 70 34.10 24.45 -22.96
CA GLY A 70 34.21 24.77 -21.54
C GLY A 70 34.74 23.63 -20.65
N ASN A 71 34.85 22.40 -21.16
CA ASN A 71 35.39 21.25 -20.41
C ASN A 71 36.68 20.68 -21.04
N LEU A 72 37.42 19.88 -20.27
CA LEU A 72 38.61 19.16 -20.73
C LEU A 72 38.36 18.27 -21.96
N ALA A 73 37.11 17.86 -22.19
CA ALA A 73 36.70 17.10 -23.39
C ALA A 73 37.20 17.73 -24.70
N ALA A 74 37.16 19.07 -24.84
CA ALA A 74 37.67 19.76 -26.03
C ALA A 74 39.20 19.81 -26.14
N LYS A 75 39.93 19.66 -25.03
CA LYS A 75 41.41 19.56 -25.04
C LYS A 75 41.87 18.15 -25.44
N VAL A 76 41.16 17.13 -24.94
CA VAL A 76 41.47 15.72 -25.16
C VAL A 76 40.98 15.21 -26.52
N PHE A 77 39.78 15.60 -26.94
CA PHE A 77 39.13 15.11 -28.16
C PHE A 77 38.91 16.25 -29.16
N ARG A 78 39.44 16.13 -30.38
CA ARG A 78 39.49 17.27 -31.33
C ARG A 78 38.25 17.46 -32.23
N ARG A 79 37.29 16.53 -32.23
CA ARG A 79 36.13 16.54 -33.14
C ARG A 79 34.83 16.69 -32.37
N GLU A 80 34.34 17.93 -32.25
CA GLU A 80 33.13 18.27 -31.49
C GLU A 80 31.90 17.45 -31.91
N GLN A 81 31.56 17.43 -33.21
CA GLN A 81 30.42 16.66 -33.73
C GLN A 81 30.51 15.17 -33.36
N ARG A 82 31.68 14.55 -33.58
CA ARG A 82 31.90 13.13 -33.26
C ARG A 82 31.90 12.84 -31.75
N TYR A 83 32.23 13.81 -30.90
CA TYR A 83 32.07 13.67 -29.46
C TYR A 83 30.59 13.55 -29.09
N TYR A 84 29.73 14.42 -29.62
CA TYR A 84 28.30 14.37 -29.35
C TYR A 84 27.60 13.14 -29.98
N GLU A 85 28.02 12.69 -31.17
CA GLU A 85 27.59 11.41 -31.74
C GLU A 85 27.88 10.23 -30.78
N LEU A 86 29.10 10.18 -30.21
CA LEU A 86 29.50 9.14 -29.26
C LEU A 86 28.83 9.29 -27.89
N LEU A 87 28.47 10.51 -27.48
CA LEU A 87 27.70 10.80 -26.26
C LEU A 87 26.27 10.26 -26.40
N VAL A 88 25.59 10.60 -27.49
CA VAL A 88 24.25 10.09 -27.84
C VAL A 88 24.29 8.56 -27.93
N GLN A 89 25.24 7.99 -28.69
CA GLN A 89 25.37 6.54 -28.82
C GLN A 89 25.66 5.85 -27.46
N LYS A 90 26.45 6.46 -26.57
CA LYS A 90 26.70 5.91 -25.23
C LYS A 90 25.47 6.01 -24.32
N SER A 91 24.68 7.08 -24.42
CA SER A 91 23.44 7.25 -23.65
C SER A 91 22.36 6.25 -24.09
N ILE A 92 22.20 6.04 -25.40
CA ILE A 92 21.29 5.00 -25.96
C ILE A 92 21.71 3.61 -25.49
N ASN A 93 23.00 3.25 -25.62
CA ASN A 93 23.55 1.97 -25.12
C ASN A 93 23.39 1.79 -23.60
N GLY A 94 23.36 2.89 -22.84
CA GLY A 94 23.15 2.90 -21.39
C GLY A 94 21.69 2.97 -20.97
N LEU A 95 20.73 3.00 -21.90
CA LEU A 95 19.29 3.20 -21.65
C LEU A 95 18.98 4.51 -20.89
N GLY A 96 19.85 5.53 -21.03
CA GLY A 96 19.68 6.84 -20.39
C GLY A 96 18.66 7.72 -21.11
N ALA A 97 18.10 8.69 -20.39
CA ALA A 97 17.20 9.70 -20.95
C ALA A 97 17.89 10.60 -22.00
N PHE A 98 17.10 11.24 -22.87
CA PHE A 98 17.58 12.20 -23.85
C PHE A 98 18.24 13.40 -23.15
N PRO A 99 19.45 13.83 -23.58
CA PRO A 99 20.16 14.94 -22.95
C PRO A 99 19.56 16.30 -23.35
N TYR A 100 18.43 16.67 -22.75
CA TYR A 100 17.72 17.93 -23.04
C TYR A 100 18.58 19.17 -22.84
N HIS A 101 19.52 19.15 -21.89
CA HIS A 101 20.51 20.21 -21.65
C HIS A 101 21.56 20.35 -22.76
N LEU A 102 21.54 19.48 -23.77
CA LEU A 102 22.35 19.52 -24.99
C LEU A 102 21.49 19.61 -26.27
N ALA A 103 20.18 19.88 -26.18
CA ALA A 103 19.28 19.91 -27.34
C ALA A 103 19.69 20.95 -28.40
N ASP A 104 20.30 22.05 -27.96
CA ASP A 104 20.95 23.10 -28.77
C ASP A 104 22.11 22.60 -29.66
N ILE A 105 22.59 21.37 -29.42
CA ILE A 105 23.65 20.72 -30.21
C ILE A 105 23.17 19.38 -30.77
N VAL A 106 22.42 18.60 -30.01
CA VAL A 106 21.93 17.27 -30.39
C VAL A 106 20.78 17.37 -31.42
N THR A 107 19.79 18.23 -31.20
CA THR A 107 18.68 18.42 -32.14
C THR A 107 19.04 19.43 -33.24
N LYS A 108 19.69 20.54 -32.89
CA LYS A 108 20.05 21.61 -33.84
C LYS A 108 21.34 21.34 -34.64
N GLY A 109 22.24 20.48 -34.14
CA GLY A 109 23.51 20.13 -34.79
C GLY A 109 23.58 18.71 -35.37
N LEU A 110 23.00 17.70 -34.70
CA LEU A 110 23.00 16.31 -35.17
C LEU A 110 21.66 15.84 -35.78
N ARG A 111 20.62 16.69 -35.80
CA ARG A 111 19.24 16.34 -36.21
C ARG A 111 18.61 15.18 -35.42
N VAL A 112 19.08 14.95 -34.19
CA VAL A 112 18.52 13.94 -33.27
C VAL A 112 17.47 14.61 -32.39
N THR A 113 16.20 14.35 -32.66
CA THR A 113 15.06 14.72 -31.81
C THR A 113 14.93 13.72 -30.65
N PRO A 114 14.22 14.07 -29.55
CA PRO A 114 13.85 13.09 -28.52
C PRO A 114 13.10 11.89 -29.09
N PHE A 115 12.22 12.13 -30.07
CA PHE A 115 11.49 11.08 -30.78
C PHE A 115 12.43 10.06 -31.43
N ASN A 116 13.36 10.51 -32.29
CA ASN A 116 14.33 9.64 -32.96
C ASN A 116 15.23 8.92 -31.94
N TYR A 117 15.65 9.60 -30.89
CA TYR A 117 16.45 9.02 -29.80
C TYR A 117 15.74 7.87 -29.11
N TYR A 118 14.47 8.04 -28.71
CA TYR A 118 13.73 6.98 -28.01
C TYR A 118 13.33 5.81 -28.93
N LEU A 119 13.15 6.06 -30.24
CA LEU A 119 13.04 4.98 -31.23
C LEU A 119 14.31 4.10 -31.26
N ASP A 120 15.50 4.70 -31.17
CA ASP A 120 16.75 3.94 -31.11
C ASP A 120 16.96 3.23 -29.76
N VAL A 121 16.53 3.82 -28.64
CA VAL A 121 16.55 3.18 -27.30
C VAL A 121 15.65 1.93 -27.30
N LEU A 122 14.37 2.05 -27.66
CA LEU A 122 13.47 0.89 -27.73
C LEU A 122 13.90 -0.09 -28.82
N GLY A 123 14.40 0.41 -29.97
CA GLY A 123 14.99 -0.42 -31.01
C GLY A 123 16.17 -1.25 -30.49
N GLN A 124 17.03 -0.70 -29.64
CA GLN A 124 18.11 -1.45 -28.98
C GLN A 124 17.58 -2.44 -27.94
N LEU A 125 16.56 -2.07 -27.18
CA LEU A 125 15.92 -2.94 -26.19
C LEU A 125 15.32 -4.19 -26.85
N LEU A 126 14.57 -4.00 -27.94
CA LEU A 126 14.00 -5.07 -28.78
C LEU A 126 15.09 -5.90 -29.47
N ARG A 127 16.15 -5.26 -30.01
CA ARG A 127 17.30 -5.97 -30.60
C ARG A 127 18.07 -6.83 -29.60
N SER A 128 17.94 -6.56 -28.29
CA SER A 128 18.62 -7.32 -27.22
C SER A 128 17.67 -8.21 -26.39
N ASP A 129 16.40 -8.33 -26.77
CA ASP A 129 15.34 -9.11 -26.11
C ASP A 129 15.26 -8.89 -24.57
N LYS A 130 15.51 -7.65 -24.14
CA LYS A 130 15.46 -7.23 -22.73
C LYS A 130 14.03 -6.83 -22.31
N SER A 131 13.73 -6.99 -21.02
CA SER A 131 12.49 -6.44 -20.45
C SER A 131 12.50 -4.91 -20.46
N TYR A 132 11.31 -4.32 -20.58
CA TYR A 132 11.03 -2.91 -20.36
C TYR A 132 11.51 -2.44 -18.96
N ASP A 133 11.47 -3.33 -17.96
CA ASP A 133 11.97 -3.10 -16.59
C ASP A 133 13.46 -2.74 -16.50
N THR A 134 14.23 -2.91 -17.59
CA THR A 134 15.65 -2.53 -17.62
C THR A 134 15.88 -1.06 -18.01
N LEU A 135 14.82 -0.31 -18.30
CA LEU A 135 14.86 1.15 -18.42
C LEU A 135 14.87 1.82 -17.02
N PRO A 136 15.70 2.87 -16.79
CA PRO A 136 15.53 3.79 -15.67
C PRO A 136 14.12 4.39 -15.64
N ASN A 137 13.56 4.64 -14.45
CA ASN A 137 12.16 5.03 -14.31
C ASN A 137 11.80 6.30 -15.09
N PHE A 138 12.66 7.31 -15.02
CA PHE A 138 12.44 8.57 -15.74
C PHE A 138 12.74 8.46 -17.25
N THR A 139 13.58 7.51 -17.68
CA THR A 139 13.70 7.14 -19.11
C THR A 139 12.38 6.54 -19.59
N ALA A 140 11.82 5.58 -18.84
CA ALA A 140 10.56 4.92 -19.17
C ALA A 140 9.36 5.89 -19.21
N ALA A 141 9.33 6.87 -18.31
CA ALA A 141 8.33 7.94 -18.32
C ALA A 141 8.45 8.85 -19.56
N ASP A 142 9.67 9.21 -19.99
CA ASP A 142 9.85 10.03 -21.19
C ASP A 142 9.62 9.23 -22.49
N CYS A 143 9.95 7.93 -22.51
CA CYS A 143 9.55 7.00 -23.58
C CYS A 143 8.02 7.00 -23.76
N LEU A 144 7.26 6.84 -22.66
CA LEU A 144 5.80 6.89 -22.69
C LEU A 144 5.30 8.25 -23.18
N ARG A 145 5.83 9.36 -22.64
CA ARG A 145 5.44 10.73 -23.01
C ARG A 145 5.68 11.02 -24.51
N VAL A 146 6.81 10.59 -25.07
CA VAL A 146 7.22 10.93 -26.45
C VAL A 146 6.71 9.94 -27.49
N LEU A 147 6.70 8.63 -27.19
CA LEU A 147 6.33 7.57 -28.13
C LEU A 147 4.94 6.98 -27.91
N GLY A 148 4.34 7.13 -26.72
CA GLY A 148 3.11 6.44 -26.33
C GLY A 148 3.31 4.95 -26.02
N ILE A 149 4.55 4.49 -25.86
CA ILE A 149 4.88 3.10 -25.51
C ILE A 149 5.24 3.03 -24.04
N GLY A 150 4.43 2.33 -23.26
CA GLY A 150 4.75 1.87 -21.91
C GLY A 150 5.07 0.38 -21.90
N ARG A 151 4.96 -0.23 -20.71
CA ARG A 151 5.27 -1.65 -20.49
C ARG A 151 4.39 -2.59 -21.32
N ASN A 152 3.09 -2.32 -21.40
CA ASN A 152 2.12 -3.22 -22.01
C ASN A 152 2.21 -3.19 -23.54
N GLU A 153 2.40 -1.99 -24.09
CA GLU A 153 2.62 -1.73 -25.51
C GLU A 153 3.95 -2.37 -25.96
N TYR A 154 5.00 -2.28 -25.14
CA TYR A 154 6.27 -2.96 -25.40
C TYR A 154 6.14 -4.50 -25.37
N LEU A 155 5.36 -5.06 -24.46
CA LEU A 155 5.09 -6.51 -24.42
C LEU A 155 4.26 -6.96 -25.63
N ALA A 156 3.31 -6.16 -26.11
CA ALA A 156 2.60 -6.40 -27.36
C ALA A 156 3.57 -6.38 -28.57
N LEU A 157 4.44 -5.36 -28.67
CA LEU A 157 5.46 -5.28 -29.72
C LEU A 157 6.42 -6.49 -29.73
N ILE A 158 6.83 -6.99 -28.56
CA ILE A 158 7.60 -8.24 -28.45
C ILE A 158 6.78 -9.45 -28.95
N SER A 159 5.50 -9.54 -28.59
CA SER A 159 4.61 -10.61 -29.05
C SER A 159 4.43 -10.58 -30.57
N ASP A 160 4.21 -9.40 -31.16
CA ASP A 160 4.04 -9.21 -32.60
C ASP A 160 5.33 -9.57 -33.37
N LEU A 161 6.49 -9.11 -32.89
CA LEU A 161 7.79 -9.50 -33.48
C LEU A 161 8.01 -11.03 -33.43
N LYS A 162 7.63 -11.69 -32.33
CA LYS A 162 7.77 -13.14 -32.17
C LYS A 162 6.74 -13.92 -33.00
N THR A 163 5.51 -13.43 -33.13
CA THR A 163 4.44 -14.08 -33.92
C THR A 163 4.51 -13.82 -35.42
N HIS A 164 5.15 -12.73 -35.88
CA HIS A 164 5.44 -12.47 -37.30
C HIS A 164 6.71 -13.18 -37.82
N THR A 165 7.52 -13.75 -36.93
CA THR A 165 8.75 -14.50 -37.29
C THR A 165 8.57 -15.79 -38.11
N PRO A 166 7.48 -16.61 -38.05
CA PRO A 166 7.46 -17.95 -38.67
C PRO A 166 7.45 -17.93 -40.21
N ARG A 167 7.20 -16.78 -40.85
CA ARG A 167 7.39 -16.63 -42.31
C ARG A 167 8.84 -16.35 -42.73
N SER A 168 9.73 -15.98 -41.81
CA SER A 168 11.14 -15.68 -42.12
C SER A 168 12.09 -16.87 -41.97
N LEU A 169 11.63 -18.00 -41.42
CA LEU A 169 12.43 -19.22 -41.21
C LEU A 169 13.03 -19.84 -42.50
N ILE A 170 12.61 -19.36 -43.68
CA ILE A 170 13.12 -19.78 -45.00
C ILE A 170 14.23 -18.83 -45.52
N PHE A 171 14.30 -17.57 -45.04
CA PHE A 171 15.21 -16.53 -45.58
C PHE A 171 16.00 -15.73 -44.53
N GLY A 172 15.92 -16.09 -43.24
CA GLY A 172 17.00 -15.85 -42.26
C GLY A 172 17.17 -14.43 -41.71
N SER A 173 16.37 -13.45 -42.12
CA SER A 173 16.38 -12.12 -41.51
C SER A 173 15.35 -12.02 -40.37
N ARG A 174 15.78 -11.56 -39.18
CA ARG A 174 14.84 -11.07 -38.17
C ARG A 174 14.18 -9.79 -38.70
N PRO A 175 12.87 -9.57 -38.50
CA PRO A 175 12.25 -8.31 -38.86
C PRO A 175 12.91 -7.15 -38.12
N ASN A 176 13.02 -5.98 -38.76
CA ASN A 176 13.64 -4.80 -38.16
C ASN A 176 12.70 -4.23 -37.09
N PRO A 177 13.09 -4.12 -35.80
CA PRO A 177 12.18 -3.66 -34.76
C PRO A 177 11.64 -2.24 -34.96
N LEU A 178 12.35 -1.39 -35.72
CA LEU A 178 11.88 -0.04 -36.04
C LEU A 178 10.63 -0.05 -36.93
N ASP A 179 10.37 -1.13 -37.68
CA ASP A 179 9.22 -1.22 -38.60
C ASP A 179 7.87 -1.30 -37.85
N PHE A 180 7.93 -1.68 -36.57
CA PHE A 180 6.79 -1.84 -35.65
C PHE A 180 6.60 -0.64 -34.71
N LEU A 181 7.56 0.30 -34.67
CA LEU A 181 7.49 1.48 -33.80
C LEU A 181 6.69 2.64 -34.45
N PRO A 182 6.17 3.59 -33.64
CA PRO A 182 5.50 4.79 -34.14
C PRO A 182 6.33 5.57 -35.18
N ARG A 183 5.64 6.16 -36.16
CA ARG A 183 6.26 6.99 -37.21
C ARG A 183 6.28 8.49 -36.89
N PHE A 184 5.53 8.92 -35.89
CA PHE A 184 5.44 10.30 -35.41
C PHE A 184 5.32 10.31 -33.88
N PRO A 185 5.79 11.36 -33.19
CA PRO A 185 5.61 11.50 -31.75
C PRO A 185 4.14 11.69 -31.37
N VAL A 186 3.82 11.33 -30.13
CA VAL A 186 2.54 11.63 -29.48
C VAL A 186 2.41 13.15 -29.24
N ARG A 187 1.17 13.65 -29.15
CA ARG A 187 0.90 15.03 -28.73
C ARG A 187 1.21 15.16 -27.24
N ILE A 188 2.43 15.59 -26.93
CA ILE A 188 2.88 15.89 -25.57
C ILE A 188 2.12 17.06 -24.95
N HIS A 189 2.15 17.21 -23.63
CA HIS A 189 1.83 18.50 -23.00
C HIS A 189 2.95 19.53 -23.25
N ILE A 190 2.59 20.80 -23.38
CA ILE A 190 3.48 21.96 -23.53
C ILE A 190 2.92 23.09 -22.65
N GLU A 191 3.76 23.72 -21.84
CA GLU A 191 3.37 24.91 -21.07
C GLU A 191 3.63 26.21 -21.85
N PRO A 192 2.78 27.26 -21.72
CA PRO A 192 2.98 28.55 -22.39
C PRO A 192 4.33 29.24 -22.12
N TRP A 193 4.96 28.95 -20.97
CA TRP A 193 6.23 29.56 -20.56
C TRP A 193 7.48 28.81 -21.08
N TRP A 194 7.33 27.64 -21.68
CA TRP A 194 8.45 26.91 -22.30
C TRP A 194 9.00 27.68 -23.51
N ARG A 195 10.28 27.49 -23.81
CA ARG A 195 10.99 28.17 -24.90
C ARG A 195 10.99 27.32 -26.17
N LEU A 196 10.54 27.90 -27.26
CA LEU A 196 10.59 27.38 -28.62
C LEU A 196 11.91 27.79 -29.26
N ASP A 197 12.68 26.87 -29.83
CA ASP A 197 13.87 27.16 -30.65
C ASP A 197 13.90 26.25 -31.89
N ILE A 198 14.51 26.74 -32.97
CA ILE A 198 14.63 26.03 -34.25
C ILE A 198 15.62 24.87 -34.16
N GLY A 199 15.20 23.71 -34.66
CA GLY A 199 16.01 22.49 -34.79
C GLY A 199 16.84 22.50 -36.09
N TYR A 200 17.12 21.32 -36.63
CA TYR A 200 17.84 21.17 -37.90
C TYR A 200 16.85 21.06 -39.07
N VAL A 201 16.66 22.18 -39.78
CA VAL A 201 15.75 22.33 -40.92
C VAL A 201 16.51 22.26 -42.25
N LEU A 202 16.00 21.51 -43.23
CA LEU A 202 16.49 21.42 -44.60
C LEU A 202 15.55 22.11 -45.60
N GLU A 203 16.08 22.51 -46.76
CA GLU A 203 15.29 22.99 -47.90
C GLU A 203 14.17 22.03 -48.34
N ALA A 204 14.33 20.73 -48.08
CA ALA A 204 13.33 19.72 -48.38
C ALA A 204 12.12 19.80 -47.43
N ASP A 205 12.36 20.12 -46.15
CA ASP A 205 11.31 20.19 -45.11
C ASP A 205 10.40 21.41 -45.37
N ILE A 206 11.00 22.54 -45.76
CA ILE A 206 10.32 23.82 -46.06
C ILE A 206 9.24 23.67 -47.14
N ARG A 207 9.37 22.67 -48.03
CA ARG A 207 8.40 22.39 -49.11
C ARG A 207 7.07 21.81 -48.63
N TYR A 208 7.02 21.30 -47.40
CA TYR A 208 5.85 20.66 -46.79
C TYR A 208 5.32 21.44 -45.56
N LEU A 209 5.59 22.74 -45.52
CA LEU A 209 5.07 23.66 -44.52
C LEU A 209 3.83 24.39 -45.01
N THR A 210 2.87 24.58 -44.13
CA THR A 210 1.80 25.57 -44.28
C THR A 210 2.36 27.00 -44.11
N PRO A 211 1.65 28.05 -44.58
CA PRO A 211 2.12 29.43 -44.45
C PRO A 211 2.36 29.88 -43.00
N SER A 212 1.56 29.39 -42.04
CA SER A 212 1.70 29.71 -40.61
C SER A 212 2.88 28.99 -39.96
N GLU A 213 3.08 27.70 -40.25
CA GLU A 213 4.29 26.96 -39.85
C GLU A 213 5.57 27.58 -40.39
N ARG A 214 5.51 28.09 -41.62
CA ARG A 214 6.64 28.78 -42.25
C ARG A 214 6.91 30.12 -41.57
N GLY A 215 5.89 30.95 -41.37
CA GLY A 215 6.02 32.23 -40.66
C GLY A 215 6.66 32.06 -39.28
N LEU A 216 6.20 31.08 -38.49
CA LEU A 216 6.77 30.81 -37.17
C LEU A 216 8.22 30.29 -37.23
N LEU A 217 8.61 29.56 -38.27
CA LEU A 217 10.02 29.17 -38.47
C LEU A 217 10.89 30.35 -38.91
N ASP A 218 10.39 31.21 -39.80
CA ASP A 218 11.09 32.43 -40.23
C ASP A 218 11.26 33.39 -39.02
N ASP A 219 10.23 33.55 -38.17
CA ASP A 219 10.29 34.31 -36.90
C ASP A 219 11.32 33.74 -35.90
N LEU A 220 11.48 32.41 -35.84
CA LEU A 220 12.50 31.76 -35.00
C LEU A 220 13.93 31.90 -35.57
N ILE A 221 14.07 32.12 -36.87
CA ILE A 221 15.36 32.41 -37.52
C ILE A 221 15.77 33.85 -37.27
N ASP A 222 14.86 34.81 -37.50
CA ASP A 222 15.15 36.24 -37.43
C ASP A 222 15.22 36.78 -35.99
N PHE A 223 14.35 36.31 -35.09
CA PHE A 223 14.27 36.79 -33.70
C PHE A 223 14.80 35.81 -32.65
N GLY A 224 15.10 34.57 -33.03
CA GLY A 224 15.58 33.53 -32.12
C GLY A 224 14.49 32.97 -31.20
N ALA A 225 14.91 32.32 -30.11
CA ALA A 225 14.01 31.51 -29.27
C ALA A 225 12.94 32.31 -28.50
N GLN A 226 11.67 31.94 -28.65
CA GLN A 226 10.50 32.65 -28.11
C GLN A 226 9.67 31.79 -27.13
N PRO A 227 8.86 32.36 -26.22
CA PRO A 227 7.93 31.58 -25.40
C PRO A 227 6.80 30.95 -26.24
N ALA A 228 6.50 29.66 -26.00
CA ALA A 228 5.49 28.91 -26.75
C ALA A 228 4.10 29.57 -26.69
N GLY A 229 3.73 30.15 -25.54
CA GLY A 229 2.47 30.87 -25.32
C GLY A 229 2.25 32.10 -26.18
N LYS A 230 3.28 32.65 -26.84
CA LYS A 230 3.11 33.73 -27.83
C LYS A 230 2.74 33.24 -29.22
N CYS A 231 2.92 31.94 -29.46
CA CYS A 231 2.77 31.31 -30.77
C CYS A 231 1.42 30.59 -30.86
N ASP A 232 0.96 30.26 -32.07
CA ASP A 232 -0.21 29.41 -32.23
C ASP A 232 0.09 27.96 -31.81
N HIS A 233 -0.66 27.48 -30.81
CA HIS A 233 -0.56 26.16 -30.19
C HIS A 233 -0.57 25.00 -31.21
N GLU A 234 -1.46 24.99 -32.20
CA GLU A 234 -1.52 23.92 -33.21
C GLU A 234 -0.31 23.97 -34.17
N VAL A 235 0.20 25.17 -34.47
CA VAL A 235 1.39 25.36 -35.30
C VAL A 235 2.64 24.88 -34.56
N VAL A 236 2.76 25.19 -33.27
CA VAL A 236 3.80 24.65 -32.38
C VAL A 236 3.76 23.12 -32.35
N HIS A 237 2.58 22.50 -32.18
CA HIS A 237 2.47 21.05 -32.19
C HIS A 237 2.82 20.41 -33.55
N SER A 238 2.41 21.02 -34.66
CA SER A 238 2.73 20.51 -36.00
C SER A 238 4.24 20.58 -36.29
N LEU A 239 4.88 21.72 -35.99
CA LEU A 239 6.34 21.87 -36.15
C LEU A 239 7.13 20.90 -35.24
N TYR A 240 6.67 20.68 -34.01
CA TYR A 240 7.29 19.72 -33.09
C TYR A 240 7.14 18.29 -33.60
N ARG A 241 5.96 17.92 -34.10
CA ARG A 241 5.68 16.61 -34.71
C ARG A 241 6.49 16.38 -36.00
N LYS A 242 6.80 17.44 -36.75
CA LYS A 242 7.72 17.43 -37.89
C LYS A 242 9.21 17.42 -37.49
N GLY A 243 9.54 17.62 -36.22
CA GLY A 243 10.92 17.62 -35.70
C GLY A 243 11.75 18.84 -36.07
N LEU A 244 11.11 19.94 -36.48
CA LEU A 244 11.77 21.15 -37.01
C LEU A 244 12.11 22.19 -35.92
N ILE A 245 11.61 21.97 -34.72
CA ILE A 245 11.81 22.79 -33.52
C ILE A 245 12.10 21.87 -32.32
N TYR A 246 12.63 22.43 -31.24
CA TYR A 246 12.66 21.79 -29.93
C TYR A 246 12.16 22.73 -28.84
N LEU A 247 11.91 22.16 -27.66
CA LEU A 247 11.33 22.84 -26.51
C LEU A 247 12.35 22.85 -25.37
N ASP A 248 12.82 24.03 -24.99
CA ASP A 248 13.56 24.25 -23.75
C ASP A 248 12.60 24.58 -22.59
N VAL A 249 12.98 24.19 -21.38
CA VAL A 249 12.20 24.38 -20.15
C VAL A 249 13.08 25.20 -19.19
N PRO A 250 13.05 26.54 -19.30
CA PRO A 250 14.03 27.41 -18.67
C PRO A 250 13.78 27.60 -17.17
N ILE A 251 14.76 27.18 -16.36
CA ILE A 251 14.70 27.18 -14.88
C ILE A 251 15.72 28.18 -14.31
N SER A 252 15.25 29.13 -13.50
CA SER A 252 16.11 30.06 -12.74
C SER A 252 16.65 29.42 -11.45
N GLY A 253 17.68 30.00 -10.85
CA GLY A 253 18.09 29.67 -9.49
C GLY A 253 17.16 30.24 -8.41
N GLU A 254 16.37 31.26 -8.77
CA GLU A 254 15.39 31.93 -7.90
C GLU A 254 14.00 31.29 -7.98
N ASP A 255 13.76 30.44 -8.99
CA ASP A 255 12.49 29.74 -9.18
C ASP A 255 12.20 28.83 -7.98
N ARG A 256 10.91 28.63 -7.70
CA ARG A 256 10.37 27.71 -6.68
C ARG A 256 9.54 26.64 -7.39
N ILE A 257 9.59 25.40 -6.91
CA ILE A 257 8.80 24.29 -7.46
C ILE A 257 7.87 23.69 -6.42
N SER A 258 6.73 23.18 -6.87
CA SER A 258 5.85 22.32 -6.09
C SER A 258 5.89 20.91 -6.70
N ILE A 259 6.15 19.92 -5.85
CA ILE A 259 6.08 18.50 -6.21
C ILE A 259 4.80 17.94 -5.57
N PRO A 260 3.78 17.55 -6.35
CA PRO A 260 2.56 16.95 -5.81
C PRO A 260 2.84 15.57 -5.17
N PRO A 261 2.04 15.12 -4.19
CA PRO A 261 2.25 13.84 -3.51
C PRO A 261 2.25 12.65 -4.48
N LEU A 262 3.40 11.97 -4.58
CA LEU A 262 3.67 10.90 -5.54
C LEU A 262 2.93 9.59 -5.19
N ARG A 263 1.62 9.55 -5.44
CA ARG A 263 0.80 8.35 -5.25
C ARG A 263 1.32 7.20 -6.13
N ASN A 264 1.44 6.02 -5.54
CA ASN A 264 1.88 4.77 -6.18
C ASN A 264 3.30 4.78 -6.82
N PHE A 265 4.11 5.81 -6.59
CA PHE A 265 5.45 5.91 -7.19
C PHE A 265 6.42 4.90 -6.56
N VAL A 266 6.99 4.02 -7.37
CA VAL A 266 7.98 3.01 -6.93
C VAL A 266 9.38 3.43 -7.39
N MET A 267 10.24 3.74 -6.43
CA MET A 267 11.67 4.03 -6.68
C MET A 267 12.40 2.72 -7.05
N ASN A 268 12.84 2.59 -8.30
CA ASN A 268 13.60 1.41 -8.72
C ASN A 268 14.92 1.29 -7.94
N ARG A 269 15.32 0.05 -7.66
CA ARG A 269 16.45 -0.30 -6.76
C ARG A 269 17.82 0.02 -7.37
N VAL A 270 18.14 1.31 -7.43
CA VAL A 270 19.42 1.93 -7.82
C VAL A 270 20.00 1.36 -9.12
N SER A 271 19.49 1.84 -10.26
CA SER A 271 20.22 1.66 -11.53
C SER A 271 21.56 2.41 -11.47
N GLY A 272 22.52 2.01 -12.33
CA GLY A 272 23.88 2.58 -12.35
C GLY A 272 24.00 4.01 -12.91
N ASP A 273 22.87 4.68 -13.14
CA ASP A 273 22.79 6.05 -13.64
C ASP A 273 22.92 7.09 -12.51
N TYR A 274 23.75 8.10 -12.74
CA TYR A 274 23.91 9.24 -11.83
C TYR A 274 22.71 10.19 -11.89
N PHE A 275 22.06 10.32 -13.04
CA PHE A 275 20.98 11.29 -13.24
C PHE A 275 19.67 10.84 -12.58
N GLU A 276 19.25 9.57 -12.73
CA GLU A 276 18.15 8.97 -11.96
C GLU A 276 18.37 9.13 -10.43
N ASN A 277 19.58 8.88 -9.94
CA ASN A 277 19.92 9.06 -8.52
C ASN A 277 19.90 10.54 -8.06
N LEU A 278 20.15 11.51 -8.95
CA LEU A 278 19.97 12.93 -8.67
C LEU A 278 18.49 13.31 -8.58
N LEU A 279 17.67 12.79 -9.50
CA LEU A 279 16.23 13.04 -9.53
C LEU A 279 15.58 12.56 -8.22
N TYR A 280 15.87 11.32 -7.77
CA TYR A 280 15.37 10.81 -6.49
C TYR A 280 15.77 11.67 -5.27
N LYS A 281 16.99 12.22 -5.24
CA LYS A 281 17.40 13.15 -4.16
C LYS A 281 16.57 14.44 -4.17
N ILE A 282 16.26 14.99 -5.34
CA ILE A 282 15.40 16.17 -5.47
C ILE A 282 13.98 15.86 -4.99
N PHE A 283 13.42 14.69 -5.32
CA PHE A 283 12.09 14.27 -4.81
C PHE A 283 12.01 14.12 -3.29
N VAL A 284 13.12 13.77 -2.62
CA VAL A 284 13.17 13.61 -1.15
C VAL A 284 13.50 14.93 -0.43
N SER A 285 14.14 15.89 -1.09
CA SER A 285 14.66 17.11 -0.46
C SER A 285 14.03 18.42 -0.93
N ALA A 286 13.20 18.44 -1.96
CA ALA A 286 12.54 19.66 -2.43
C ALA A 286 11.36 20.05 -1.52
N ASP A 287 11.28 21.34 -1.17
CA ASP A 287 10.22 21.95 -0.37
C ASP A 287 9.57 23.11 -1.16
N GLU A 288 8.26 23.32 -1.02
CA GLU A 288 7.51 24.30 -1.82
C GLU A 288 7.79 25.79 -1.48
N HIS A 289 8.56 26.04 -0.40
CA HIS A 289 9.03 27.35 0.02
C HIS A 289 10.54 27.54 -0.21
N MET A 290 11.25 26.53 -0.72
CA MET A 290 12.68 26.61 -1.01
C MET A 290 12.94 27.00 -2.48
N THR A 291 13.93 27.86 -2.72
CA THR A 291 14.43 28.16 -4.07
C THR A 291 15.38 27.09 -4.57
N ILE A 292 15.54 27.01 -5.90
CA ILE A 292 16.43 26.03 -6.53
C ILE A 292 17.91 26.24 -6.15
N SER A 293 18.32 27.47 -5.81
CA SER A 293 19.66 27.76 -5.29
C SER A 293 19.89 27.21 -3.88
N GLU A 294 18.89 27.34 -3.00
CA GLU A 294 18.94 26.79 -1.64
C GLU A 294 18.92 25.26 -1.67
N LEU A 295 18.12 24.64 -2.55
CA LEU A 295 18.10 23.20 -2.77
C LEU A 295 19.45 22.67 -3.30
N ALA A 296 20.09 23.38 -4.23
CA ALA A 296 21.41 23.01 -4.73
C ALA A 296 22.49 23.08 -3.64
N HIS A 297 22.43 24.10 -2.78
CA HIS A 297 23.31 24.21 -1.60
C HIS A 297 23.06 23.09 -0.59
N MET A 298 21.79 22.78 -0.27
CA MET A 298 21.40 21.69 0.63
C MET A 298 21.91 20.32 0.14
N LEU A 299 21.77 20.04 -1.16
CA LEU A 299 22.23 18.79 -1.78
C LEU A 299 23.76 18.74 -1.98
N GLN A 300 24.48 19.84 -1.74
CA GLN A 300 25.92 20.02 -2.01
C GLN A 300 26.27 19.77 -3.49
N LEU A 301 25.47 20.32 -4.40
CA LEU A 301 25.58 20.13 -5.85
C LEU A 301 25.71 21.45 -6.60
N GLU A 302 26.26 21.36 -7.81
CA GLU A 302 26.34 22.50 -8.73
C GLU A 302 24.94 22.91 -9.19
N LEU A 303 24.63 24.21 -9.06
CA LEU A 303 23.32 24.78 -9.36
C LEU A 303 22.79 24.37 -10.74
N ASP A 304 23.64 24.36 -11.77
CA ASP A 304 23.21 24.04 -13.13
C ASP A 304 22.89 22.55 -13.31
N SER A 305 23.48 21.64 -12.52
CA SER A 305 23.06 20.23 -12.50
C SER A 305 21.65 20.09 -11.91
N VAL A 306 21.32 20.86 -10.87
CA VAL A 306 19.99 20.86 -10.23
C VAL A 306 18.95 21.52 -11.13
N LYS A 307 19.26 22.65 -11.79
CA LYS A 307 18.39 23.24 -12.83
C LYS A 307 18.07 22.26 -13.96
N GLN A 308 19.05 21.48 -14.44
CA GLN A 308 18.84 20.49 -15.50
C GLN A 308 17.91 19.36 -15.06
N ALA A 309 18.12 18.83 -13.86
CA ALA A 309 17.22 17.82 -13.27
C ALA A 309 15.80 18.37 -13.05
N ILE A 310 15.66 19.63 -12.60
CA ILE A 310 14.35 20.27 -12.39
C ILE A 310 13.64 20.57 -13.72
N SER A 311 14.37 21.04 -14.72
CA SER A 311 13.89 21.23 -16.10
C SER A 311 13.31 19.92 -16.66
N PHE A 312 13.91 18.77 -16.33
CA PHE A 312 13.45 17.45 -16.74
C PHE A 312 12.20 16.96 -15.97
N ILE A 313 12.14 17.06 -14.64
CA ILE A 313 10.90 16.67 -13.90
C ILE A 313 9.70 17.57 -14.22
N CYS A 314 9.92 18.86 -14.49
CA CYS A 314 8.88 19.77 -14.99
C CYS A 314 8.38 19.36 -16.39
N ARG A 315 9.30 18.96 -17.29
CA ARG A 315 8.97 18.45 -18.63
C ARG A 315 8.18 17.14 -18.61
N LEU A 316 8.41 16.31 -17.58
CA LEU A 316 7.68 15.06 -17.35
C LEU A 316 6.34 15.25 -16.64
N GLY A 317 6.06 16.41 -16.03
CA GLY A 317 4.83 16.63 -15.24
C GLY A 317 4.91 16.14 -13.79
N PHE A 318 6.11 15.93 -13.25
CA PHE A 318 6.32 15.56 -11.84
C PHE A 318 6.51 16.75 -10.89
N ALA A 319 6.73 17.95 -11.44
CA ALA A 319 6.84 19.17 -10.67
C ALA A 319 6.26 20.34 -11.48
N HIS A 320 5.69 21.32 -10.78
CA HIS A 320 5.19 22.55 -11.38
C HIS A 320 5.99 23.73 -10.83
N ARG A 321 6.40 24.67 -11.69
CA ARG A 321 7.00 25.92 -11.22
C ARG A 321 5.91 26.79 -10.59
N LYS A 322 6.14 27.20 -9.34
CA LYS A 322 5.27 28.11 -8.58
C LYS A 322 5.34 29.50 -9.23
N GLN A 323 4.20 30.04 -9.66
CA GLN A 323 4.14 31.23 -10.51
C GLN A 323 3.92 32.51 -9.69
N ASP A 324 4.98 33.29 -9.49
CA ASP A 324 4.91 34.60 -8.82
C ASP A 324 4.83 35.80 -9.80
N TYR A 325 4.71 35.56 -11.12
CA TYR A 325 4.66 36.62 -12.15
C TYR A 325 3.35 36.66 -12.94
N LEU A 326 2.77 37.86 -12.98
CA LEU A 326 1.48 38.19 -13.59
C LEU A 326 1.45 37.98 -15.11
N ASN A 327 0.35 37.38 -15.57
CA ASN A 327 -0.39 37.69 -16.80
C ASN A 327 0.43 38.31 -17.96
N GLN A 328 1.25 37.52 -18.65
CA GLN A 328 1.48 37.77 -20.07
C GLN A 328 0.25 37.27 -20.84
N PRO A 329 -0.31 38.05 -21.79
CA PRO A 329 -1.38 37.55 -22.64
C PRO A 329 -0.83 36.48 -23.58
N ASN A 330 -1.26 35.24 -23.36
CA ASN A 330 -1.01 34.15 -24.31
C ASN A 330 -1.79 34.40 -25.61
N HIS A 331 -1.36 33.75 -26.69
CA HIS A 331 -2.11 33.68 -27.94
C HIS A 331 -3.47 32.98 -27.70
N SER A 332 -4.53 33.45 -28.39
CA SER A 332 -5.91 33.01 -28.14
C SER A 332 -6.13 31.48 -28.23
N SER A 333 -5.34 30.75 -29.03
CA SER A 333 -5.41 29.29 -29.11
C SER A 333 -4.92 28.51 -27.88
N TRP A 334 -4.52 29.21 -26.80
CA TRP A 334 -4.20 28.63 -25.48
C TRP A 334 -5.33 28.81 -24.44
N GLU A 335 -6.43 29.49 -24.78
CA GLU A 335 -7.60 29.55 -23.89
C GLU A 335 -8.22 28.15 -23.72
N GLY A 336 -8.63 27.80 -22.49
CA GLY A 336 -9.18 26.47 -22.14
C GLY A 336 -8.13 25.34 -22.01
N TYR A 337 -7.06 25.35 -22.82
CA TYR A 337 -6.10 24.23 -22.90
C TYR A 337 -5.54 23.75 -21.54
N ASN A 338 -5.08 24.68 -20.69
CA ASN A 338 -4.54 24.34 -19.36
C ASN A 338 -5.60 23.83 -18.36
N GLN A 339 -6.90 23.92 -18.66
CA GLN A 339 -7.98 23.36 -17.83
C GLN A 339 -8.43 21.97 -18.32
N GLU A 340 -8.33 21.69 -19.61
CA GLU A 340 -8.70 20.39 -20.20
C GLU A 340 -7.58 19.35 -20.13
N GLN A 341 -6.31 19.78 -20.03
CA GLN A 341 -5.14 18.90 -20.15
C GLN A 341 -4.07 19.11 -19.06
N MET A 342 -4.45 19.38 -17.80
CA MET A 342 -3.52 19.12 -16.69
C MET A 342 -3.23 17.62 -16.64
N PRO A 343 -1.97 17.16 -16.80
CA PRO A 343 -1.66 15.74 -16.65
C PRO A 343 -1.90 15.31 -15.20
N GLU A 344 -2.60 14.20 -14.97
CA GLU A 344 -2.44 13.53 -13.68
C GLU A 344 -0.98 13.12 -13.53
N THR A 345 -0.43 13.24 -12.31
CA THR A 345 0.97 12.93 -12.01
C THR A 345 1.36 11.56 -12.57
N PRO A 346 2.35 11.44 -13.47
CA PRO A 346 2.54 10.20 -14.23
C PRO A 346 2.86 9.03 -13.30
N GLN A 347 2.03 7.98 -13.31
CA GLN A 347 2.19 6.85 -12.40
C GLN A 347 3.39 5.97 -12.81
N ILE A 348 4.55 6.25 -12.23
CA ILE A 348 5.71 5.33 -12.25
C ILE A 348 5.46 4.22 -11.23
N THR A 349 4.61 3.28 -11.64
CA THR A 349 4.52 1.94 -11.09
C THR A 349 5.20 0.96 -12.05
N PRO A 350 5.60 -0.23 -11.59
CA PRO A 350 5.90 -1.36 -12.48
C PRO A 350 4.69 -1.80 -13.33
N LEU A 351 3.48 -1.32 -13.00
CA LEU A 351 2.19 -1.70 -13.58
C LEU A 351 1.44 -0.47 -14.11
N ASN A 352 2.09 0.28 -15.01
CA ASN A 352 1.49 1.51 -15.55
C ASN A 352 0.29 1.19 -16.46
N TYR A 353 -0.91 1.19 -15.88
CA TYR A 353 -2.19 0.97 -16.54
C TYR A 353 -2.74 2.29 -17.12
N ASN A 354 -2.74 2.39 -18.46
CA ASN A 354 -3.67 3.18 -19.27
C ASN A 354 -4.14 4.55 -18.74
N LEU A 355 -3.42 5.64 -19.03
CA LEU A 355 -3.93 7.01 -18.85
C LEU A 355 -4.23 7.77 -20.17
N HIS A 356 -4.19 7.11 -21.32
CA HIS A 356 -4.53 7.70 -22.63
C HIS A 356 -5.62 6.95 -23.41
N ALA A 357 -6.29 5.98 -22.78
CA ALA A 357 -7.37 5.20 -23.41
C ALA A 357 -8.71 5.96 -23.57
N SER A 358 -8.82 7.20 -23.07
CA SER A 358 -10.06 7.99 -23.06
C SER A 358 -10.30 8.84 -24.32
N ASN A 359 -9.29 9.08 -25.16
CA ASN A 359 -9.42 9.81 -26.43
C ASN A 359 -8.94 8.96 -27.61
N SER A 360 -9.86 8.17 -28.18
CA SER A 360 -9.62 7.36 -29.37
C SER A 360 -9.53 8.23 -30.64
N PHE A 361 -8.31 8.63 -31.00
CA PHE A 361 -8.05 9.25 -32.31
C PHE A 361 -7.93 8.16 -33.40
N GLU A 362 -8.78 8.25 -34.41
CA GLU A 362 -8.82 7.29 -35.52
C GLU A 362 -7.54 7.35 -36.37
N PHE A 363 -6.90 6.19 -36.55
CA PHE A 363 -5.70 6.05 -37.38
C PHE A 363 -6.10 5.75 -38.84
N ASP A 364 -6.66 6.73 -39.54
CA ASP A 364 -7.02 6.60 -40.95
C ASP A 364 -5.77 6.49 -41.86
N GLN A 365 -6.00 6.01 -43.09
CA GLN A 365 -5.05 5.81 -44.19
C GLN A 365 -4.12 4.61 -44.10
N SER A 366 -4.65 3.44 -44.47
CA SER A 366 -3.88 2.42 -45.20
C SER A 366 -4.29 2.41 -46.69
N PRO A 367 -3.33 2.40 -47.65
CA PRO A 367 -3.64 2.44 -49.07
C PRO A 367 -4.13 1.07 -49.59
N LYS A 368 -5.12 1.08 -50.49
CA LYS A 368 -5.84 -0.11 -50.97
C LYS A 368 -5.21 -0.76 -52.21
N SER A 369 -5.59 -2.03 -52.41
CA SER A 369 -5.80 -2.76 -53.68
C SER A 369 -4.78 -3.87 -54.01
N PRO A 370 -5.14 -4.88 -54.85
CA PRO A 370 -6.39 -5.07 -55.60
C PRO A 370 -7.23 -6.31 -55.19
N LYS A 371 -8.26 -6.63 -55.99
CA LYS A 371 -9.38 -7.56 -55.70
C LYS A 371 -9.32 -8.80 -56.61
N THR A 372 -9.89 -9.93 -56.18
CA THR A 372 -10.87 -10.80 -56.92
C THR A 372 -11.12 -12.12 -56.16
N PRO A 373 -12.25 -12.82 -56.37
CA PRO A 373 -13.62 -12.35 -56.55
C PRO A 373 -14.57 -12.95 -55.47
N LYS A 374 -15.89 -12.88 -55.68
CA LYS A 374 -16.92 -13.41 -54.75
C LYS A 374 -17.08 -14.93 -54.88
N ASP A 375 -17.56 -15.56 -53.82
CA ASP A 375 -18.84 -16.30 -53.92
C ASP A 375 -19.65 -16.25 -52.61
N LYS A 376 -20.86 -16.82 -52.60
CA LYS A 376 -21.81 -16.86 -51.45
C LYS A 376 -21.64 -18.18 -50.66
N ASP A 377 -22.04 -18.33 -49.39
CA ASP A 377 -23.38 -18.13 -48.81
C ASP A 377 -23.34 -17.99 -47.26
N LYS A 378 -24.51 -18.04 -46.60
CA LYS A 378 -24.66 -18.12 -45.12
C LYS A 378 -24.25 -19.52 -44.61
N ASP A 379 -23.88 -19.76 -43.34
CA ASP A 379 -24.67 -19.51 -42.12
C ASP A 379 -23.81 -19.51 -40.84
N SER A 380 -24.46 -19.40 -39.68
CA SER A 380 -23.83 -19.21 -38.37
C SER A 380 -23.46 -20.49 -37.60
N SER A 381 -22.40 -20.36 -36.78
CA SER A 381 -22.08 -21.13 -35.56
C SER A 381 -21.29 -22.46 -35.66
N SER A 382 -20.42 -22.61 -34.65
CA SER A 382 -19.87 -23.86 -34.09
C SER A 382 -18.80 -24.65 -34.87
N ILE A 383 -17.81 -25.15 -34.11
CA ILE A 383 -16.75 -26.13 -34.46
C ILE A 383 -15.80 -25.67 -35.59
N GLY A 384 -14.47 -25.54 -35.42
CA GLY A 384 -13.59 -25.85 -34.29
C GLY A 384 -12.60 -26.96 -34.64
N TYR A 385 -11.29 -26.72 -34.51
CA TYR A 385 -10.26 -27.74 -34.77
C TYR A 385 -9.00 -27.61 -33.89
N LEU A 386 -8.71 -28.72 -33.21
CA LEU A 386 -7.42 -29.27 -32.74
C LEU A 386 -6.37 -28.39 -32.05
N SER A 387 -6.05 -28.82 -30.83
CA SER A 387 -4.75 -28.63 -30.17
C SER A 387 -3.59 -29.20 -31.01
N SER A 388 -2.40 -28.63 -30.83
CA SER A 388 -1.13 -29.37 -30.90
C SER A 388 -0.27 -28.89 -29.74
N ASP A 389 0.08 -29.79 -28.82
CA ASP A 389 0.90 -29.47 -27.65
C ASP A 389 2.36 -29.20 -28.04
N GLY A 390 3.07 -28.39 -27.24
CA GLY A 390 4.47 -28.03 -27.50
C GLY A 390 5.07 -27.01 -26.54
N ASN A 391 5.52 -27.49 -25.38
CA ASN A 391 6.32 -26.83 -24.32
C ASN A 391 6.73 -25.35 -24.49
N THR A 392 6.29 -24.52 -23.54
CA THR A 392 7.09 -23.38 -23.04
C THR A 392 7.09 -23.41 -21.50
N SER A 393 8.03 -24.15 -20.92
CA SER A 393 8.27 -24.23 -19.48
C SER A 393 9.43 -23.32 -19.07
N ASP A 394 9.30 -22.71 -17.89
CA ASP A 394 10.36 -22.30 -16.96
C ASP A 394 11.47 -21.36 -17.50
N PHE A 395 11.53 -20.08 -17.12
CA PHE A 395 11.95 -19.60 -15.80
C PHE A 395 13.11 -20.41 -15.19
N SER A 396 14.33 -19.86 -15.23
CA SER A 396 15.45 -20.36 -14.45
C SER A 396 16.37 -19.21 -14.04
N PHE A 397 16.59 -19.07 -12.73
CA PHE A 397 17.76 -18.38 -12.23
C PHE A 397 19.00 -19.24 -12.52
N ALA A 398 20.13 -18.59 -12.82
CA ALA A 398 21.40 -19.30 -12.90
C ALA A 398 21.90 -19.61 -11.48
N ASN A 399 22.49 -20.79 -11.31
CA ASN A 399 23.47 -21.01 -10.24
C ASN A 399 24.59 -21.89 -10.78
N LEU A 400 25.83 -21.65 -10.34
CA LEU A 400 27.00 -22.36 -10.86
C LEU A 400 27.11 -23.75 -10.24
N ASN A 401 27.42 -24.75 -11.07
CA ASN A 401 28.48 -25.74 -10.78
C ASN A 401 28.76 -26.61 -12.01
N THR A 402 29.99 -26.57 -12.52
CA THR A 402 30.45 -27.40 -13.63
C THR A 402 31.85 -27.92 -13.34
N THR A 403 32.02 -29.24 -13.25
CA THR A 403 33.31 -29.92 -13.40
C THR A 403 33.44 -30.49 -14.82
N PRO A 404 34.67 -30.55 -15.38
CA PRO A 404 34.85 -30.64 -16.84
C PRO A 404 34.96 -32.08 -17.37
N PRO A 405 34.94 -32.22 -18.70
CA PRO A 405 36.09 -32.87 -19.34
C PRO A 405 36.70 -32.09 -20.52
N GLU A 406 38.03 -32.11 -20.56
CA GLU A 406 38.91 -32.13 -21.73
C GLU A 406 38.60 -31.26 -22.98
N ARG A 407 39.46 -30.26 -23.22
CA ARG A 407 40.25 -30.20 -24.47
C ARG A 407 41.55 -29.42 -24.31
N MET A 408 42.46 -29.64 -25.27
CA MET A 408 43.91 -29.47 -25.11
C MET A 408 44.47 -28.09 -25.48
N ASN A 409 45.66 -27.82 -24.92
CA ASN A 409 46.77 -26.97 -25.39
C ASN A 409 46.79 -25.45 -25.05
N ASN A 410 47.82 -25.14 -24.22
CA ASN A 410 48.72 -23.98 -24.24
C ASN A 410 48.12 -22.62 -23.80
N SER A 411 48.51 -22.02 -22.66
CA SER A 411 49.83 -21.45 -22.26
C SER A 411 50.11 -20.09 -22.94
N ASP A 412 50.60 -19.02 -22.30
CA ASP A 412 51.13 -18.70 -20.94
C ASP A 412 50.68 -17.23 -20.58
N GLU A 413 50.78 -16.57 -19.41
CA GLU A 413 51.34 -16.70 -18.03
C GLU A 413 50.16 -16.58 -16.99
N GLN A 414 50.21 -16.52 -15.63
CA GLN A 414 51.08 -15.95 -14.56
C GLN A 414 51.04 -14.39 -14.47
N GLU A 415 50.93 -13.67 -13.33
CA GLU A 415 50.82 -13.90 -11.86
C GLU A 415 49.86 -12.81 -11.25
N LEU A 416 49.39 -12.70 -9.98
CA LEU A 416 49.38 -13.40 -8.66
C LEU A 416 48.16 -12.82 -7.84
N SER A 417 47.82 -13.06 -6.56
CA SER A 417 48.40 -13.78 -5.41
C SER A 417 47.35 -14.29 -4.37
N SER A 418 47.89 -14.97 -3.37
CA SER A 418 47.47 -15.35 -2.00
C SER A 418 47.23 -14.17 -1.01
N GLU A 419 46.83 -14.30 0.28
CA GLU A 419 46.30 -15.41 1.15
C GLU A 419 45.74 -14.82 2.47
N LEU A 420 44.94 -15.61 3.23
CA LEU A 420 45.22 -15.99 4.64
C LEU A 420 44.08 -16.81 5.26
N GLU A 421 44.43 -17.93 5.90
CA GLU A 421 43.54 -18.80 6.68
C GLU A 421 43.89 -18.75 8.18
N THR A 422 42.99 -19.20 9.06
CA THR A 422 43.34 -19.88 10.33
C THR A 422 42.29 -20.94 10.70
N GLU A 423 42.77 -22.06 11.22
CA GLU A 423 42.04 -23.29 11.61
C GLU A 423 41.53 -23.17 13.09
N ASP A 424 41.07 -24.17 13.87
CA ASP A 424 41.18 -25.66 13.84
C ASP A 424 40.23 -26.37 14.87
N LEU A 425 40.21 -27.71 14.86
CA LEU A 425 39.61 -28.74 15.76
C LEU A 425 38.07 -28.81 15.87
N THR A 426 37.34 -29.91 15.59
CA THR A 426 37.46 -31.38 15.83
C THR A 426 37.17 -31.84 17.28
N THR A 427 36.54 -32.99 17.56
CA THR A 427 36.25 -34.22 16.77
C THR A 427 34.73 -34.43 16.51
N THR A 428 33.98 -35.55 16.52
CA THR A 428 34.12 -36.97 16.99
C THR A 428 33.21 -37.94 16.15
N LYS A 429 32.88 -39.15 16.65
CA LYS A 429 32.00 -40.21 16.07
C LYS A 429 31.22 -40.89 17.25
N GLN A 430 30.26 -41.83 17.15
CA GLN A 430 29.91 -42.90 16.18
C GLN A 430 28.45 -43.46 16.48
N PRO A 431 28.00 -44.66 16.04
CA PRO A 431 27.20 -44.97 14.83
C PRO A 431 25.68 -45.32 15.00
N ALA A 432 25.06 -45.69 13.87
CA ALA A 432 23.69 -46.18 13.59
C ALA A 432 23.30 -47.52 14.33
N PRO A 433 22.07 -48.12 14.21
CA PRO A 433 21.15 -48.12 13.04
C PRO A 433 19.60 -48.15 13.27
N ALA A 434 18.82 -47.91 12.21
CA ALA A 434 17.62 -48.67 11.79
C ALA A 434 16.91 -47.98 10.60
N ALA A 435 16.26 -48.75 9.71
CA ALA A 435 15.67 -48.22 8.46
C ALA A 435 14.20 -47.79 8.59
N ALA A 436 13.84 -46.73 7.86
CA ALA A 436 12.47 -46.43 7.42
C ALA A 436 12.51 -46.00 5.94
N ILE A 437 11.43 -46.24 5.19
CA ILE A 437 11.41 -46.13 3.73
C ILE A 437 11.17 -44.66 3.31
N SER A 438 12.09 -44.09 2.53
CA SER A 438 11.86 -42.80 1.87
C SER A 438 10.99 -42.99 0.63
N ALA A 439 9.77 -42.46 0.65
CA ALA A 439 8.91 -42.35 -0.51
C ALA A 439 9.16 -40.99 -1.19
N ALA A 440 9.42 -40.99 -2.50
CA ALA A 440 9.60 -39.76 -3.26
C ALA A 440 8.29 -38.95 -3.35
N PRO A 441 8.31 -37.60 -3.30
CA PRO A 441 7.10 -36.79 -3.42
C PRO A 441 6.42 -36.96 -4.79
N LEU A 442 5.10 -37.22 -4.79
CA LEU A 442 4.31 -37.23 -6.03
C LEU A 442 4.03 -35.78 -6.50
N PRO A 443 3.90 -35.54 -7.82
CA PRO A 443 3.62 -34.21 -8.36
C PRO A 443 2.23 -33.69 -7.93
N LYS A 444 2.22 -32.59 -7.18
CA LYS A 444 1.05 -31.89 -6.60
C LYS A 444 0.13 -31.23 -7.66
N SER A 445 -0.50 -32.02 -8.53
CA SER A 445 -1.47 -31.51 -9.53
C SER A 445 -2.89 -31.43 -8.97
N GLY A 446 -3.33 -30.23 -8.58
CA GLY A 446 -4.67 -29.97 -8.07
C GLY A 446 -4.93 -28.49 -7.77
N LYS A 447 -6.19 -28.14 -7.49
CA LYS A 447 -6.56 -26.79 -7.02
C LYS A 447 -5.91 -26.47 -5.67
N ARG A 448 -5.49 -25.22 -5.48
CA ARG A 448 -4.82 -24.74 -4.26
C ARG A 448 -5.79 -24.13 -3.24
N VAL A 449 -5.29 -23.88 -2.03
CA VAL A 449 -5.89 -22.92 -1.09
C VAL A 449 -5.28 -21.54 -1.34
N GLY A 450 -6.09 -20.48 -1.30
CA GLY A 450 -5.61 -19.10 -1.29
C GLY A 450 -5.75 -18.48 0.10
N PHE A 451 -4.68 -17.88 0.63
CA PHE A 451 -4.72 -17.12 1.88
C PHE A 451 -4.61 -15.61 1.60
N LEU A 452 -5.67 -14.85 1.89
CA LEU A 452 -5.72 -13.41 1.68
C LEU A 452 -5.07 -12.64 2.83
N PHE A 453 -4.20 -11.70 2.47
CA PHE A 453 -3.63 -10.69 3.35
C PHE A 453 -3.76 -9.29 2.73
N ASP A 454 -3.49 -8.25 3.51
CA ASP A 454 -3.49 -6.85 3.05
C ASP A 454 -2.10 -6.20 3.16
N SER A 455 -2.01 -4.93 2.74
CA SER A 455 -0.77 -4.15 2.79
C SER A 455 -0.12 -4.07 4.18
N THR A 456 -0.88 -4.20 5.28
CA THR A 456 -0.33 -4.08 6.65
C THR A 456 0.62 -5.23 6.95
N LEU A 457 0.26 -6.46 6.58
CA LEU A 457 1.12 -7.63 6.75
C LEU A 457 2.45 -7.45 5.99
N THR A 458 2.41 -6.95 4.75
CA THR A 458 3.65 -6.66 4.01
C THR A 458 4.46 -5.52 4.63
N ALA A 459 3.83 -4.51 5.23
CA ALA A 459 4.54 -3.43 5.91
C ALA A 459 5.26 -3.92 7.17
N PHE A 460 4.62 -4.79 7.97
CA PHE A 460 5.24 -5.42 9.14
C PHE A 460 6.44 -6.29 8.74
N LEU A 461 6.29 -7.13 7.71
CA LEU A 461 7.36 -8.00 7.19
C LEU A 461 8.50 -7.25 6.47
N MET A 462 8.33 -5.95 6.15
CA MET A 462 9.38 -5.10 5.58
C MET A 462 10.24 -4.38 6.63
N MET A 463 9.88 -4.42 7.91
CA MET A 463 10.63 -3.77 8.98
C MET A 463 12.02 -4.40 9.13
N GLY A 464 13.06 -3.56 9.20
CA GLY A 464 14.46 -4.00 9.14
C GLY A 464 14.99 -4.75 10.37
N ASN A 465 14.13 -5.02 11.36
CA ASN A 465 14.49 -5.62 12.65
C ASN A 465 14.09 -7.10 12.74
N LEU A 466 13.41 -7.66 11.73
CA LEU A 466 13.14 -9.09 11.58
C LEU A 466 14.32 -9.75 10.84
N SER A 467 14.10 -10.82 10.06
CA SER A 467 15.17 -11.33 9.17
C SER A 467 15.44 -10.35 7.98
N PRO A 468 16.72 -10.15 7.58
CA PRO A 468 17.06 -9.41 6.36
C PRO A 468 16.62 -10.11 5.07
N GLY A 469 16.45 -11.44 5.07
CA GLY A 469 15.95 -12.21 3.94
C GLY A 469 14.42 -12.09 3.77
N LEU A 470 13.70 -12.04 4.90
CA LEU A 470 12.24 -11.86 4.95
C LEU A 470 11.75 -10.64 4.15
N LYS A 471 12.53 -9.55 4.15
CA LYS A 471 12.26 -8.34 3.39
C LYS A 471 12.13 -8.58 1.87
N ASN A 472 12.89 -9.50 1.29
CA ASN A 472 12.77 -9.80 -0.15
C ASN A 472 11.48 -10.55 -0.48
N HIS A 473 11.02 -11.44 0.42
CA HIS A 473 9.70 -12.07 0.31
C HIS A 473 8.56 -11.05 0.53
N ALA A 474 8.70 -10.14 1.49
CA ALA A 474 7.73 -9.06 1.72
C ALA A 474 7.59 -8.12 0.51
N VAL A 475 8.72 -7.77 -0.14
CA VAL A 475 8.74 -7.03 -1.42
C VAL A 475 8.05 -7.83 -2.53
N THR A 476 8.30 -9.14 -2.63
CA THR A 476 7.61 -10.01 -3.61
C THR A 476 6.09 -10.04 -3.37
N MET A 477 5.66 -10.22 -2.11
CA MET A 477 4.25 -10.19 -1.70
C MET A 477 3.57 -8.84 -1.99
N PHE A 478 4.33 -7.74 -1.92
CA PHE A 478 3.83 -6.39 -2.23
C PHE A 478 3.78 -6.12 -3.74
N GLU A 479 4.88 -6.30 -4.47
CA GLU A 479 5.03 -5.94 -5.90
C GLU A 479 4.31 -6.91 -6.84
N VAL A 480 4.43 -8.22 -6.59
CA VAL A 480 3.79 -9.27 -7.41
C VAL A 480 2.36 -9.55 -6.92
N GLY A 481 2.02 -9.14 -5.70
CA GLY A 481 0.73 -9.40 -5.07
C GLY A 481 0.48 -10.87 -4.70
N LYS A 482 1.51 -11.72 -4.79
CA LYS A 482 1.42 -13.16 -4.55
C LYS A 482 2.74 -13.74 -4.05
N LEU A 483 2.65 -14.67 -3.10
CA LEU A 483 3.67 -15.69 -2.84
C LEU A 483 3.09 -17.07 -3.18
N CYS A 484 3.86 -17.94 -3.82
CA CYS A 484 3.39 -19.25 -4.27
C CYS A 484 3.89 -20.37 -3.34
N GLU A 485 3.21 -21.52 -3.33
CA GLU A 485 3.67 -22.77 -2.67
C GLU A 485 5.16 -23.06 -2.93
N GLU A 486 5.65 -22.83 -4.15
CA GLU A 486 7.03 -23.07 -4.59
C GLU A 486 8.07 -22.16 -3.91
N SER A 487 7.67 -20.97 -3.44
CA SER A 487 8.52 -20.03 -2.70
C SER A 487 8.26 -20.03 -1.19
N LEU A 488 7.32 -20.87 -0.74
CA LEU A 488 6.82 -20.89 0.63
C LEU A 488 7.82 -21.54 1.62
N ASP A 489 8.60 -22.53 1.18
CA ASP A 489 9.65 -23.15 2.01
C ASP A 489 10.77 -22.15 2.38
N SER A 490 11.22 -21.34 1.41
CA SER A 490 12.19 -20.26 1.65
C SER A 490 11.63 -19.23 2.63
N PHE A 491 10.36 -18.84 2.47
CA PHE A 491 9.71 -17.89 3.35
C PHE A 491 9.52 -18.43 4.78
N LEU A 492 9.20 -19.71 4.93
CA LEU A 492 9.12 -20.38 6.23
C LEU A 492 10.48 -20.46 6.94
N ALA A 493 11.57 -20.70 6.21
CA ALA A 493 12.93 -20.69 6.76
C ALA A 493 13.40 -19.27 7.19
N GLU A 494 12.92 -18.22 6.50
CA GLU A 494 13.16 -16.83 6.93
C GLU A 494 12.30 -16.41 8.12
N LEU A 495 11.07 -16.93 8.23
CA LEU A 495 10.22 -16.75 9.42
C LEU A 495 10.70 -17.57 10.62
N GLU A 496 11.40 -18.69 10.42
CA GLU A 496 11.97 -19.52 11.49
C GLU A 496 13.19 -18.88 12.17
N GLN A 497 13.87 -17.96 11.49
CA GLN A 497 14.92 -17.12 12.07
C GLN A 497 14.37 -16.00 12.98
N VAL A 498 13.06 -15.74 12.97
CA VAL A 498 12.44 -14.70 13.81
C VAL A 498 12.22 -15.24 15.23
N SER A 499 13.23 -15.09 16.07
CA SER A 499 13.15 -15.49 17.49
C SER A 499 12.32 -14.50 18.30
N LEU A 500 11.46 -15.01 19.19
CA LEU A 500 10.77 -14.18 20.19
C LEU A 500 11.72 -13.68 21.30
N LEU A 501 12.94 -14.23 21.39
CA LEU A 501 13.94 -13.78 22.36
C LEU A 501 14.58 -12.44 21.96
N ASP A 502 14.61 -12.11 20.66
CA ASP A 502 15.13 -10.83 20.17
C ASP A 502 14.10 -9.68 20.32
N ALA A 503 12.90 -9.98 20.83
CA ALA A 503 11.80 -9.04 21.00
C ALA A 503 11.85 -8.26 22.34
N GLU A 504 13.05 -7.99 22.89
CA GLU A 504 13.27 -7.22 24.14
C GLU A 504 12.85 -5.73 24.05
N GLY A 505 12.24 -5.30 22.94
CA GLY A 505 11.72 -3.95 22.75
C GLY A 505 10.26 -3.80 23.21
N GLU A 506 10.04 -3.04 24.27
CA GLU A 506 8.72 -2.67 24.76
C GLU A 506 7.93 -1.84 23.71
N GLY A 507 6.66 -2.22 23.45
CA GLY A 507 5.75 -1.48 22.56
C GLY A 507 5.40 -2.18 21.25
N ASP A 508 5.14 -1.41 20.19
CA ASP A 508 4.59 -1.93 18.92
C ASP A 508 5.50 -2.95 18.23
N VAL A 509 6.82 -2.83 18.41
CA VAL A 509 7.83 -3.72 17.78
C VAL A 509 7.59 -5.18 18.14
N SER A 510 7.36 -5.48 19.42
CA SER A 510 7.09 -6.84 19.91
C SER A 510 5.88 -7.49 19.22
N ARG A 511 4.85 -6.70 18.87
CA ARG A 511 3.67 -7.21 18.14
C ARG A 511 4.03 -7.70 16.74
N TYR A 512 4.95 -7.04 16.04
CA TYR A 512 5.36 -7.46 14.69
C TYR A 512 6.12 -8.80 14.69
N PHE A 513 6.90 -9.09 15.73
CA PHE A 513 7.49 -10.42 15.95
C PHE A 513 6.41 -11.48 16.20
N ALA A 514 5.44 -11.20 17.08
CA ALA A 514 4.31 -12.10 17.32
C ALA A 514 3.50 -12.38 16.03
N HIS A 515 3.19 -11.33 15.24
CA HIS A 515 2.53 -11.46 13.94
C HIS A 515 3.29 -12.37 12.97
N ALA A 516 4.62 -12.27 12.90
CA ALA A 516 5.45 -13.11 12.03
C ALA A 516 5.45 -14.59 12.48
N VAL A 517 5.54 -14.85 13.78
CA VAL A 517 5.50 -16.22 14.34
C VAL A 517 4.12 -16.87 14.17
N ILE A 518 3.03 -16.11 14.38
CA ILE A 518 1.66 -16.57 14.15
C ILE A 518 1.43 -16.84 12.65
N LEU A 519 1.96 -16.00 11.75
CA LEU A 519 1.92 -16.25 10.31
C LEU A 519 2.64 -17.56 9.94
N ARG A 520 3.81 -17.85 10.52
CA ARG A 520 4.52 -19.12 10.32
C ARG A 520 3.66 -20.32 10.74
N SER A 521 3.04 -20.26 11.92
CA SER A 521 2.12 -21.31 12.42
C SER A 521 0.91 -21.50 11.48
N THR A 522 0.27 -20.40 11.10
CA THR A 522 -0.85 -20.37 10.14
C THR A 522 -0.49 -21.08 8.84
N ILE A 523 0.65 -20.71 8.24
CA ILE A 523 1.10 -21.26 6.95
C ILE A 523 1.36 -22.76 7.07
N CYS A 524 2.12 -23.21 8.09
CA CYS A 524 2.39 -24.63 8.31
C CYS A 524 1.11 -25.48 8.45
N SER A 525 0.10 -24.94 9.15
CA SER A 525 -1.20 -25.60 9.33
C SER A 525 -2.02 -25.64 8.04
N LEU A 526 -2.21 -24.50 7.37
CA LEU A 526 -3.08 -24.40 6.19
C LEU A 526 -2.48 -25.05 4.94
N ARG A 527 -1.15 -25.17 4.84
CA ARG A 527 -0.44 -25.76 3.68
C ARG A 527 -0.83 -27.21 3.38
N HIS A 528 -1.27 -27.95 4.39
CA HIS A 528 -1.61 -29.37 4.28
C HIS A 528 -3.09 -29.63 3.95
N LEU A 529 -3.94 -28.59 3.90
CA LEU A 529 -5.39 -28.71 3.64
C LEU A 529 -5.74 -29.28 2.26
N LEU A 530 -4.90 -29.05 1.24
CA LEU A 530 -5.07 -29.60 -0.10
C LEU A 530 -3.73 -30.08 -0.66
N PRO A 531 -3.70 -31.18 -1.42
CA PRO A 531 -2.47 -31.66 -2.04
C PRO A 531 -1.86 -30.65 -3.01
N GLY A 532 -2.64 -29.71 -3.57
CA GLY A 532 -2.14 -28.64 -4.42
C GLY A 532 -1.26 -27.59 -3.72
N GLY A 533 -1.30 -27.50 -2.39
CA GLY A 533 -0.56 -26.51 -1.59
C GLY A 533 -1.30 -25.19 -1.37
N LEU A 534 -0.58 -24.22 -0.79
CA LEU A 534 -1.07 -22.91 -0.36
C LEU A 534 -0.37 -21.79 -1.14
N ASP A 535 -1.15 -20.81 -1.60
CA ASP A 535 -0.61 -19.55 -2.12
C ASP A 535 -1.06 -18.39 -1.20
N LEU A 536 -0.16 -17.45 -0.91
CA LEU A 536 -0.51 -16.19 -0.24
C LEU A 536 -0.89 -15.16 -1.31
N LEU A 537 -2.02 -14.46 -1.12
CA LEU A 537 -2.60 -13.52 -2.08
C LEU A 537 -2.84 -12.15 -1.44
N ARG A 538 -2.35 -11.08 -2.07
CA ARG A 538 -2.59 -9.71 -1.64
C ARG A 538 -3.96 -9.24 -2.13
N LEU A 539 -4.84 -8.81 -1.21
CA LEU A 539 -6.21 -8.42 -1.55
C LEU A 539 -6.28 -7.25 -2.55
N GLU A 540 -5.44 -6.23 -2.38
CA GLU A 540 -5.48 -5.05 -3.26
C GLU A 540 -5.13 -5.40 -4.72
N CYS A 541 -4.33 -6.45 -4.94
CA CYS A 541 -3.97 -6.93 -6.28
C CYS A 541 -5.10 -7.74 -6.95
N LEU A 542 -6.04 -8.29 -6.17
CA LEU A 542 -7.25 -8.92 -6.72
C LEU A 542 -8.36 -7.89 -7.00
N GLU A 543 -8.43 -6.83 -6.21
CA GLU A 543 -9.38 -5.72 -6.41
C GLU A 543 -8.98 -4.79 -7.56
N GLY A 544 -7.71 -4.80 -7.98
CA GLY A 544 -7.25 -4.19 -9.22
C GLY A 544 -7.68 -4.93 -10.50
N LEU A 545 -8.34 -6.09 -10.40
CA LEU A 545 -8.88 -6.83 -11.54
C LEU A 545 -10.38 -6.58 -11.69
N ASP A 546 -10.89 -6.63 -12.93
CA ASP A 546 -12.34 -6.63 -13.13
C ASP A 546 -12.97 -7.88 -12.49
N ARG A 547 -14.20 -7.76 -11.99
CA ARG A 547 -14.86 -8.83 -11.25
C ARG A 547 -14.95 -10.16 -12.02
N GLN A 548 -15.21 -10.13 -13.33
CA GLN A 548 -15.33 -11.38 -14.11
C GLN A 548 -13.98 -12.06 -14.27
N THR A 549 -12.91 -11.30 -14.52
CA THR A 549 -11.54 -11.85 -14.58
C THR A 549 -11.07 -12.33 -13.22
N ARG A 550 -11.30 -11.56 -12.15
CA ARG A 550 -11.01 -11.92 -10.76
C ARG A 550 -11.67 -13.25 -10.39
N ASP A 551 -12.98 -13.33 -10.52
CA ASP A 551 -13.77 -14.50 -10.14
C ASP A 551 -13.34 -15.74 -10.99
N ARG A 552 -13.15 -15.59 -12.31
CA ARG A 552 -12.61 -16.67 -13.19
C ARG A 552 -11.19 -17.12 -12.82
N VAL A 553 -10.28 -16.21 -12.48
CA VAL A 553 -8.89 -16.55 -12.10
C VAL A 553 -8.87 -17.32 -10.79
N LEU A 554 -9.71 -16.92 -9.84
CA LEU A 554 -9.84 -17.60 -8.56
C LEU A 554 -10.45 -18.99 -8.71
N GLU A 555 -11.60 -19.11 -9.39
CA GLU A 555 -12.27 -20.38 -9.70
C GLU A 555 -11.38 -21.36 -10.50
N LYS A 556 -10.48 -20.85 -11.36
CA LYS A 556 -9.56 -21.71 -12.14
C LYS A 556 -8.41 -22.27 -11.30
N LYS A 557 -7.88 -21.53 -10.32
CA LYS A 557 -6.67 -21.92 -9.56
C LYS A 557 -6.94 -22.47 -8.17
N TYR A 558 -7.98 -21.98 -7.49
CA TYR A 558 -8.26 -22.28 -6.09
C TYR A 558 -9.52 -23.14 -5.93
N LYS A 559 -9.61 -23.85 -4.79
CA LYS A 559 -10.83 -24.56 -4.36
C LYS A 559 -11.69 -23.67 -3.46
N PHE A 560 -11.04 -22.97 -2.53
CA PHE A 560 -11.63 -22.00 -1.60
C PHE A 560 -10.55 -21.00 -1.16
N ILE A 561 -10.98 -19.94 -0.48
CA ILE A 561 -10.12 -18.86 0.01
C ILE A 561 -10.32 -18.71 1.53
N ILE A 562 -9.25 -18.42 2.26
CA ILE A 562 -9.26 -18.01 3.67
C ILE A 562 -8.67 -16.61 3.75
N ALA A 563 -9.19 -15.72 4.59
CA ALA A 563 -8.57 -14.43 4.89
C ALA A 563 -7.91 -14.40 6.26
N ALA A 564 -6.83 -13.63 6.38
CA ALA A 564 -6.42 -13.02 7.65
C ALA A 564 -7.53 -12.12 8.22
N SER A 565 -7.51 -11.84 9.51
CA SER A 565 -8.51 -11.01 10.18
C SER A 565 -7.89 -10.18 11.32
N PRO A 566 -8.24 -8.88 11.48
CA PRO A 566 -9.05 -8.08 10.55
C PRO A 566 -8.33 -7.80 9.22
N LEU A 567 -9.07 -7.44 8.18
CA LEU A 567 -8.53 -6.86 6.95
C LEU A 567 -8.82 -5.35 6.95
N THR A 568 -7.79 -4.53 6.72
CA THR A 568 -7.93 -3.08 6.54
C THR A 568 -8.27 -2.71 5.09
N ALA A 569 -7.89 -3.55 4.13
CA ALA A 569 -8.08 -3.30 2.70
C ALA A 569 -9.54 -3.41 2.22
N ALA A 570 -9.82 -2.70 1.12
CA ALA A 570 -11.18 -2.51 0.63
C ALA A 570 -11.65 -3.65 -0.31
N LEU A 571 -12.35 -4.66 0.22
CA LEU A 571 -13.07 -5.66 -0.57
C LEU A 571 -14.37 -5.06 -1.15
N SER A 572 -14.42 -4.78 -2.45
CA SER A 572 -15.54 -4.10 -3.12
C SER A 572 -16.69 -5.04 -3.50
N ASN A 573 -16.41 -6.32 -3.71
CA ASN A 573 -17.39 -7.36 -4.03
C ASN A 573 -17.01 -8.67 -3.34
N THR A 574 -17.95 -9.34 -2.69
CA THR A 574 -17.79 -10.74 -2.25
C THR A 574 -17.37 -11.64 -3.42
N PHE A 575 -16.61 -12.70 -3.14
CA PHE A 575 -16.17 -13.67 -4.15
C PHE A 575 -17.28 -14.66 -4.52
N SER A 576 -17.20 -15.25 -5.71
CA SER A 576 -18.06 -16.36 -6.16
C SER A 576 -17.61 -17.72 -5.58
N ILE A 577 -16.31 -17.90 -5.45
CA ILE A 577 -15.66 -19.07 -4.83
C ILE A 577 -15.88 -19.08 -3.30
N PRO A 578 -16.02 -20.26 -2.64
CA PRO A 578 -16.18 -20.33 -1.20
C PRO A 578 -15.06 -19.60 -0.43
N TYR A 579 -15.45 -18.80 0.56
CA TYR A 579 -14.58 -17.81 1.20
C TYR A 579 -14.80 -17.76 2.72
N PHE A 580 -13.76 -18.10 3.48
CA PHE A 580 -13.70 -17.94 4.93
C PHE A 580 -13.13 -16.56 5.29
N GLY A 581 -14.01 -15.62 5.59
CA GLY A 581 -13.66 -14.24 5.92
C GLY A 581 -14.91 -13.36 6.01
N GLN A 582 -14.73 -12.03 5.97
CA GLN A 582 -15.85 -11.10 6.09
C GLN A 582 -16.94 -11.31 5.02
N PHE A 583 -18.18 -11.50 5.45
CA PHE A 583 -19.36 -11.54 4.56
C PHE A 583 -19.78 -10.13 4.08
N LEU A 584 -19.17 -9.08 4.62
CA LEU A 584 -19.45 -7.68 4.31
C LEU A 584 -18.49 -7.12 3.24
N ARG A 585 -19.00 -6.13 2.50
CA ARG A 585 -18.17 -5.24 1.69
C ARG A 585 -17.42 -4.28 2.62
N SER A 586 -16.10 -4.14 2.45
CA SER A 586 -15.32 -3.14 3.18
C SER A 586 -15.80 -1.72 2.84
N SER A 587 -15.91 -0.88 3.86
CA SER A 587 -16.21 0.55 3.76
C SER A 587 -15.81 1.20 5.09
N ASP A 588 -15.42 2.48 5.09
CA ASP A 588 -14.91 3.17 6.29
C ASP A 588 -15.92 3.21 7.45
N VAL A 589 -17.22 3.10 7.14
CA VAL A 589 -18.32 3.01 8.13
C VAL A 589 -18.68 1.58 8.52
N ALA A 590 -18.15 0.56 7.83
CA ALA A 590 -18.52 -0.85 8.07
C ALA A 590 -18.22 -1.31 9.52
N PRO A 591 -17.04 -1.02 10.12
CA PRO A 591 -16.76 -1.40 11.52
C PRO A 591 -17.62 -0.67 12.56
N MET A 592 -18.25 0.44 12.18
CA MET A 592 -19.16 1.20 13.04
C MET A 592 -20.57 0.58 12.99
N TRP A 593 -20.99 0.18 11.79
CA TRP A 593 -22.26 -0.51 11.57
C TRP A 593 -22.24 -1.96 12.08
N SER A 594 -21.13 -2.70 11.95
CA SER A 594 -21.03 -4.11 12.40
C SER A 594 -21.18 -4.24 13.91
N LYS A 595 -20.46 -3.43 14.69
CA LYS A 595 -20.58 -3.39 16.16
C LYS A 595 -22.01 -3.06 16.61
N LEU A 596 -22.63 -2.05 16.00
CA LEU A 596 -24.02 -1.68 16.32
C LEU A 596 -25.03 -2.78 15.91
N PHE A 597 -24.76 -3.50 14.82
CA PHE A 597 -25.55 -4.64 14.35
C PHE A 597 -25.45 -5.84 15.30
N TYR A 598 -24.23 -6.28 15.62
CA TYR A 598 -24.00 -7.43 16.52
C TYR A 598 -24.62 -7.20 17.90
N ASN A 599 -24.47 -6.00 18.44
CA ASN A 599 -25.11 -5.63 19.71
C ASN A 599 -26.64 -5.70 19.61
N HIS A 600 -27.22 -5.20 18.51
CA HIS A 600 -28.68 -5.24 18.33
C HIS A 600 -29.25 -6.65 18.12
N ILE A 601 -28.63 -7.48 17.28
CA ILE A 601 -29.18 -8.82 16.98
C ILE A 601 -29.00 -9.83 18.12
N THR A 602 -28.20 -9.49 19.13
CA THR A 602 -28.04 -10.28 20.35
C THR A 602 -28.75 -9.66 21.56
N GLY A 603 -28.98 -8.35 21.57
CA GLY A 603 -29.45 -7.63 22.74
C GLY A 603 -28.38 -7.50 23.85
N TYR A 604 -27.14 -7.93 23.61
CA TYR A 604 -25.99 -7.81 24.52
C TYR A 604 -24.96 -6.86 23.91
N GLY A 605 -24.29 -6.04 24.71
CA GLY A 605 -23.34 -5.06 24.20
C GLY A 605 -23.08 -3.90 25.15
N PRO A 606 -21.89 -3.28 25.13
CA PRO A 606 -21.67 -2.06 25.89
C PRO A 606 -22.60 -0.95 25.38
N PRO A 607 -23.09 -0.06 26.27
CA PRO A 607 -23.86 1.11 25.86
C PRO A 607 -23.08 1.87 24.78
N SER A 608 -23.72 2.13 23.63
CA SER A 608 -23.03 2.60 22.42
C SER A 608 -23.78 3.74 21.73
N LEU A 609 -23.07 4.73 21.19
CA LEU A 609 -23.64 5.93 20.57
C LEU A 609 -22.94 6.26 19.26
N LEU A 610 -23.64 6.08 18.14
CA LEU A 610 -23.19 6.44 16.79
C LEU A 610 -23.65 7.85 16.45
N LEU A 611 -22.69 8.74 16.21
CA LEU A 611 -22.90 10.17 16.01
C LEU A 611 -22.58 10.60 14.57
N CYS A 612 -23.50 11.33 13.97
CA CYS A 612 -23.37 11.93 12.64
C CYS A 612 -22.41 13.12 12.65
N ARG A 613 -21.72 13.29 11.51
CA ARG A 613 -20.92 14.48 11.21
C ARG A 613 -21.74 15.76 11.43
N GLY A 614 -21.14 16.74 12.11
CA GLY A 614 -21.77 18.01 12.50
C GLY A 614 -22.50 17.98 13.84
N THR A 615 -22.61 16.83 14.51
CA THR A 615 -23.16 16.76 15.88
C THR A 615 -22.21 17.43 16.88
N VAL A 616 -22.76 18.18 17.84
CA VAL A 616 -21.99 18.86 18.89
C VAL A 616 -22.43 18.40 20.28
N LEU A 617 -21.56 17.67 20.97
CA LEU A 617 -21.71 17.25 22.36
C LEU A 617 -21.42 18.41 23.31
N LYS A 618 -22.46 18.88 24.01
CA LYS A 618 -22.37 19.96 25.03
C LYS A 618 -22.11 19.41 26.44
N THR A 619 -22.62 18.22 26.70
CA THR A 619 -22.53 17.45 27.94
C THR A 619 -22.23 15.99 27.60
N LEU A 620 -21.69 15.23 28.54
CA LEU A 620 -21.61 13.77 28.42
C LEU A 620 -23.05 13.21 28.27
N PRO A 621 -23.34 12.37 27.26
CA PRO A 621 -24.63 11.70 27.13
C PRO A 621 -24.96 10.84 28.36
N ARG A 622 -26.24 10.80 28.76
CA ARG A 622 -26.70 10.06 29.96
C ARG A 622 -26.32 8.57 29.93
N LEU A 623 -26.33 7.99 28.73
CA LEU A 623 -25.91 6.63 28.40
C LEU A 623 -24.50 6.25 28.92
N PHE A 624 -23.62 7.24 29.15
CA PHE A 624 -22.24 7.03 29.60
C PHE A 624 -21.99 7.44 31.07
N LEU A 625 -23.04 7.76 31.83
CA LEU A 625 -22.89 8.05 33.27
C LEU A 625 -22.39 6.79 33.99
N GLY A 626 -21.31 6.94 34.76
CA GLY A 626 -20.60 5.83 35.41
C GLY A 626 -19.39 5.28 34.62
N TYR A 627 -19.32 5.49 33.30
CA TYR A 627 -18.17 5.09 32.49
C TYR A 627 -17.11 6.20 32.48
N GLY A 628 -16.03 6.01 33.24
CA GLY A 628 -14.83 6.86 33.22
C GLY A 628 -14.00 6.71 31.95
N LYS A 629 -14.08 5.55 31.26
CA LYS A 629 -13.40 5.27 30.00
C LYS A 629 -14.40 4.93 28.89
N LEU A 630 -14.21 5.57 27.74
CA LEU A 630 -14.99 5.37 26.53
C LEU A 630 -14.09 4.86 25.41
N LEU A 631 -14.54 3.87 24.66
CA LEU A 631 -13.90 3.46 23.41
C LEU A 631 -14.41 4.36 22.30
N VAL A 632 -13.51 4.97 21.56
CA VAL A 632 -13.80 5.91 20.47
C VAL A 632 -13.36 5.27 19.16
N ASN A 633 -14.29 5.18 18.21
CA ASN A 633 -14.05 4.63 16.87
C ASN A 633 -14.40 5.69 15.82
N ILE A 634 -13.48 5.99 14.90
CA ILE A 634 -13.52 7.14 13.98
C ILE A 634 -13.17 6.67 12.57
N LEU A 635 -13.65 7.38 11.55
CA LEU A 635 -13.27 7.13 10.16
C LEU A 635 -11.76 7.30 9.93
N HIS A 636 -11.15 6.30 9.29
CA HIS A 636 -9.75 6.30 8.85
C HIS A 636 -8.67 6.42 9.96
N SER A 637 -8.97 6.03 11.21
CA SER A 637 -7.98 5.91 12.29
C SER A 637 -8.33 4.78 13.24
N ASP A 638 -7.32 4.21 13.91
CA ASP A 638 -7.52 3.16 14.92
C ASP A 638 -8.42 3.60 16.08
N SER A 639 -9.10 2.62 16.70
CA SER A 639 -9.91 2.87 17.91
C SER A 639 -9.00 3.22 19.09
N TYR A 640 -9.38 4.21 19.90
CA TYR A 640 -8.62 4.56 21.12
C TYR A 640 -9.53 4.77 22.34
N VAL A 641 -8.93 4.70 23.53
CA VAL A 641 -9.63 4.88 24.81
C VAL A 641 -9.55 6.34 25.25
N LEU A 642 -10.70 7.00 25.38
CA LEU A 642 -10.84 8.37 25.86
C LEU A 642 -11.32 8.39 27.32
N ASN A 643 -10.76 9.31 28.12
CA ASN A 643 -11.32 9.63 29.44
C ASN A 643 -12.64 10.41 29.27
N SER A 644 -13.73 10.00 29.91
CA SER A 644 -15.06 10.61 29.66
C SER A 644 -15.14 12.09 30.02
N GLU A 645 -14.27 12.58 30.90
CA GLU A 645 -14.07 14.01 31.20
C GLU A 645 -13.70 14.82 29.95
N ASN A 646 -12.93 14.21 29.03
CA ASN A 646 -12.41 14.82 27.81
C ASN A 646 -13.33 14.64 26.59
N PHE A 647 -14.61 14.26 26.79
CA PHE A 647 -15.59 14.06 25.70
C PHE A 647 -15.71 15.25 24.73
N ARG A 648 -15.36 16.46 25.16
CA ARG A 648 -15.42 17.67 24.32
C ARG A 648 -14.49 17.60 23.11
N ASN A 649 -13.38 16.86 23.19
CA ASN A 649 -12.40 16.72 22.10
C ASN A 649 -13.01 16.02 20.87
N LEU A 650 -14.03 15.18 21.08
CA LEU A 650 -14.79 14.51 20.02
C LEU A 650 -15.49 15.50 19.08
N ASN A 651 -15.79 16.71 19.54
CA ASN A 651 -16.42 17.75 18.72
C ASN A 651 -15.54 18.21 17.55
N ASP A 652 -14.21 18.06 17.64
CA ASP A 652 -13.31 18.38 16.54
C ASP A 652 -13.31 17.28 15.47
N GLN A 653 -13.36 16.00 15.88
CA GLN A 653 -13.49 14.85 14.98
C GLN A 653 -14.86 14.83 14.29
N LEU A 654 -15.93 15.17 15.01
CA LEU A 654 -17.30 15.26 14.50
C LEU A 654 -17.49 16.36 13.43
N LYS A 655 -16.57 17.33 13.28
CA LYS A 655 -16.57 18.26 12.14
C LYS A 655 -16.27 17.56 10.82
N ASN A 656 -15.46 16.50 10.87
CA ASN A 656 -14.87 15.84 9.70
C ASN A 656 -15.59 14.53 9.35
N GLY A 657 -15.97 13.72 10.35
CA GLY A 657 -16.58 12.41 10.16
C GLY A 657 -17.70 12.08 11.14
N CYS A 658 -18.23 10.86 11.05
CA CYS A 658 -19.03 10.26 12.12
C CYS A 658 -18.12 9.58 13.15
N VAL A 659 -18.61 9.41 14.38
CA VAL A 659 -17.88 8.79 15.50
C VAL A 659 -18.80 7.80 16.22
N LEU A 660 -18.29 6.62 16.56
CA LEU A 660 -18.94 5.66 17.46
C LEU A 660 -18.26 5.72 18.82
N LEU A 661 -19.06 5.88 19.87
CA LEU A 661 -18.61 5.88 21.26
C LEU A 661 -19.19 4.65 21.95
N GLN A 662 -18.42 3.94 22.76
CA GLN A 662 -18.88 2.78 23.53
C GLN A 662 -18.39 2.87 24.98
N GLY A 663 -19.21 2.45 25.96
CA GLY A 663 -18.79 2.34 27.35
C GLY A 663 -17.70 1.27 27.51
N TYR A 664 -16.50 1.66 27.96
CA TYR A 664 -15.33 0.77 27.96
C TYR A 664 -14.85 0.36 29.36
N GLY A 665 -15.06 1.21 30.37
CA GLY A 665 -14.78 0.86 31.77
C GLY A 665 -15.14 1.96 32.76
N ILE A 666 -15.36 1.58 34.03
CA ILE A 666 -15.79 2.51 35.09
C ILE A 666 -14.66 3.45 35.52
N ARG A 667 -13.44 2.92 35.77
CA ARG A 667 -12.28 3.70 36.26
C ARG A 667 -11.03 3.41 35.45
N THR A 668 -10.71 2.13 35.30
CA THR A 668 -9.68 1.61 34.40
C THR A 668 -10.25 1.39 32.99
N ALA A 669 -9.38 1.04 32.05
CA ALA A 669 -9.78 0.31 30.86
C ALA A 669 -10.51 -0.99 31.25
N GLY A 670 -11.47 -1.43 30.42
CA GLY A 670 -12.01 -2.78 30.51
C GLY A 670 -11.04 -3.82 29.97
N VAL A 671 -11.25 -5.08 30.36
CA VAL A 671 -10.42 -6.22 29.94
C VAL A 671 -11.04 -6.87 28.71
N LEU A 672 -10.21 -7.21 27.72
CA LEU A 672 -10.64 -7.92 26.51
C LEU A 672 -10.34 -9.42 26.62
N HIS A 673 -11.27 -10.25 26.14
CA HIS A 673 -11.04 -11.68 25.91
C HIS A 673 -11.37 -12.01 24.45
N TYR A 674 -10.56 -12.86 23.83
CA TYR A 674 -10.77 -13.33 22.45
C TYR A 674 -11.13 -14.80 22.49
N GLU A 675 -12.20 -15.18 21.79
CA GLU A 675 -12.62 -16.58 21.73
C GLU A 675 -12.91 -17.02 20.30
N SER A 676 -12.46 -18.22 19.94
CA SER A 676 -12.55 -18.74 18.57
C SER A 676 -13.87 -19.47 18.29
N PHE A 677 -14.34 -19.37 17.05
CA PHE A 677 -15.43 -20.18 16.51
C PHE A 677 -15.02 -20.85 15.18
N PRO A 678 -15.56 -22.04 14.85
CA PRO A 678 -16.69 -22.73 15.48
C PRO A 678 -16.37 -23.36 16.85
N PHE A 679 -17.37 -23.36 17.74
CA PHE A 679 -17.25 -23.91 19.10
C PHE A 679 -17.38 -25.44 19.09
N GLN A 680 -16.36 -26.15 19.57
CA GLN A 680 -16.45 -27.61 19.77
C GLN A 680 -17.08 -27.98 21.13
N PRO A 681 -17.93 -29.02 21.19
CA PRO A 681 -18.53 -29.49 22.44
C PRO A 681 -17.58 -30.34 23.31
N ALA A 682 -16.35 -30.59 22.85
CA ALA A 682 -15.38 -31.45 23.53
C ALA A 682 -14.43 -30.70 24.47
N ASP A 683 -14.25 -29.39 24.30
CA ASP A 683 -13.38 -28.56 25.13
C ASP A 683 -14.17 -27.87 26.25
N THR A 684 -13.87 -28.23 27.51
CA THR A 684 -14.51 -27.69 28.71
C THR A 684 -14.34 -26.17 28.89
N ARG A 685 -13.31 -25.56 28.29
CA ARG A 685 -13.13 -24.09 28.27
C ARG A 685 -14.11 -23.43 27.29
N HIS A 686 -14.30 -24.01 26.11
CA HIS A 686 -15.28 -23.51 25.13
C HIS A 686 -16.73 -23.69 25.61
N VAL A 687 -17.04 -24.68 26.46
CA VAL A 687 -18.41 -24.88 26.98
C VAL A 687 -18.96 -23.62 27.68
N LYS A 688 -18.16 -22.88 28.47
CA LYS A 688 -18.61 -21.63 29.11
C LYS A 688 -19.02 -20.58 28.06
N TRP A 689 -18.15 -20.34 27.08
CA TRP A 689 -18.39 -19.31 26.05
C TRP A 689 -19.47 -19.72 25.03
N ALA A 690 -19.60 -21.01 24.72
CA ALA A 690 -20.69 -21.54 23.90
C ALA A 690 -22.05 -21.55 24.63
N ALA A 691 -22.04 -21.52 25.98
CA ALA A 691 -23.25 -21.36 26.79
C ALA A 691 -23.73 -19.89 26.89
N HIS A 692 -22.83 -18.93 26.74
CA HIS A 692 -23.13 -17.48 26.81
C HIS A 692 -24.26 -17.09 25.85
N ARG A 693 -25.26 -16.35 26.35
CA ARG A 693 -26.50 -16.09 25.58
C ARG A 693 -26.28 -15.27 24.31
N ALA A 694 -25.32 -14.34 24.29
CA ALA A 694 -24.98 -13.60 23.06
C ALA A 694 -24.44 -14.54 21.98
N VAL A 695 -23.59 -15.51 22.35
CA VAL A 695 -23.03 -16.51 21.41
C VAL A 695 -24.11 -17.44 20.88
N ARG A 696 -25.03 -17.90 21.73
CA ARG A 696 -26.18 -18.70 21.29
C ARG A 696 -27.04 -17.94 20.26
N LYS A 697 -27.30 -16.66 20.49
CA LYS A 697 -28.04 -15.78 19.54
C LYS A 697 -27.25 -15.57 18.22
N LEU A 698 -25.95 -15.27 18.28
CA LEU A 698 -25.11 -15.14 17.07
C LEU A 698 -25.05 -16.44 16.25
N ALA A 699 -24.84 -17.58 16.90
CA ALA A 699 -24.74 -18.89 16.24
C ALA A 699 -26.02 -19.26 15.47
N ASN A 700 -27.19 -18.84 15.96
CA ASN A 700 -28.48 -19.06 15.30
C ASN A 700 -28.75 -18.08 14.14
N LEU A 701 -28.13 -16.89 14.14
CA LEU A 701 -28.43 -15.83 13.16
C LEU A 701 -27.37 -15.66 12.05
N LEU A 702 -26.10 -15.99 12.33
CA LEU A 702 -24.97 -15.80 11.41
C LEU A 702 -24.26 -17.10 11.01
N ASP A 703 -24.70 -18.25 11.52
CA ASP A 703 -24.06 -19.58 11.40
C ASP A 703 -22.55 -19.58 11.74
N LEU A 704 -22.27 -19.45 13.04
CA LEU A 704 -20.93 -19.62 13.61
C LEU A 704 -20.48 -21.10 13.67
N ARG A 705 -21.15 -22.04 12.99
CA ARG A 705 -20.76 -23.46 12.91
C ARG A 705 -20.06 -23.79 11.58
N GLN A 706 -20.55 -23.20 10.49
CA GLN A 706 -20.01 -23.39 9.14
C GLN A 706 -18.90 -22.39 8.79
N GLN A 707 -18.86 -21.25 9.48
CA GLN A 707 -17.87 -20.19 9.32
C GLN A 707 -16.83 -20.24 10.45
N CYS A 708 -15.66 -19.63 10.23
CA CYS A 708 -14.62 -19.48 11.26
C CYS A 708 -14.24 -18.02 11.51
N GLY A 709 -13.82 -17.73 12.73
CA GLY A 709 -13.49 -16.39 13.17
C GLY A 709 -13.32 -16.31 14.68
N TYR A 710 -13.34 -15.10 15.21
CA TYR A 710 -13.25 -14.85 16.65
C TYR A 710 -14.28 -13.81 17.11
N ILE A 711 -14.70 -13.95 18.37
CA ILE A 711 -15.52 -13.00 19.10
C ILE A 711 -14.62 -12.24 20.06
N THR A 712 -14.76 -10.92 20.11
CA THR A 712 -14.14 -10.09 21.14
C THR A 712 -15.17 -9.80 22.22
N PHE A 713 -14.88 -10.26 23.44
CA PHE A 713 -15.62 -9.94 24.65
C PHE A 713 -14.92 -8.82 25.41
N LEU A 714 -15.70 -8.06 26.18
CA LEU A 714 -15.25 -6.96 27.02
C LEU A 714 -15.86 -7.11 28.43
N ASN A 715 -15.01 -7.11 29.45
CA ASN A 715 -15.42 -6.93 30.84
C ASN A 715 -15.23 -5.46 31.22
N THR A 716 -16.34 -4.74 31.43
CA THR A 716 -16.31 -3.30 31.80
C THR A 716 -16.29 -3.06 33.31
N GLY A 717 -16.39 -4.12 34.14
CA GLY A 717 -16.71 -4.04 35.57
C GLY A 717 -18.20 -3.82 35.88
N VAL A 718 -19.08 -3.94 34.87
CA VAL A 718 -20.54 -3.93 35.00
C VAL A 718 -21.05 -5.20 34.30
N PRO A 719 -21.86 -6.05 34.95
CA PRO A 719 -22.45 -7.21 34.28
C PRO A 719 -23.51 -6.76 33.26
N ASP A 720 -23.56 -7.45 32.12
CA ASP A 720 -24.57 -7.25 31.09
C ASP A 720 -25.79 -8.11 31.39
N LEU A 721 -26.93 -7.46 31.60
CA LEU A 721 -28.23 -8.11 31.74
C LEU A 721 -28.77 -8.57 30.37
N GLY A 722 -28.31 -7.93 29.29
CA GLY A 722 -28.84 -8.07 27.95
C GLY A 722 -30.29 -7.60 27.82
N CYS A 723 -30.94 -8.11 26.76
CA CYS A 723 -32.37 -8.04 26.56
C CYS A 723 -32.85 -9.33 25.89
N GLU A 724 -33.90 -9.96 26.43
CA GLU A 724 -34.52 -11.15 25.82
C GLU A 724 -35.78 -10.80 25.01
N ASP A 725 -36.53 -9.77 25.39
CA ASP A 725 -37.68 -9.21 24.66
C ASP A 725 -37.26 -8.19 23.56
N TYR A 726 -36.58 -8.65 22.50
CA TYR A 726 -36.08 -7.76 21.44
C TYR A 726 -36.67 -8.01 20.03
N GLU A 727 -37.18 -6.95 19.39
CA GLU A 727 -37.54 -6.99 17.97
C GLU A 727 -36.27 -6.91 17.09
N LEU A 728 -36.10 -7.87 16.18
CA LEU A 728 -35.05 -7.85 15.14
C LEU A 728 -35.25 -6.76 14.06
N GLN A 729 -36.27 -5.91 14.20
CA GLN A 729 -36.53 -4.78 13.31
C GLN A 729 -36.35 -3.47 14.07
N VAL A 730 -35.38 -2.65 13.65
CA VAL A 730 -35.18 -1.30 14.18
C VAL A 730 -36.32 -0.38 13.69
N ARG A 731 -37.12 0.13 14.63
CA ARG A 731 -38.27 1.01 14.34
C ARG A 731 -38.02 2.42 14.84
N LEU A 732 -37.29 3.21 14.05
CA LEU A 732 -36.98 4.60 14.38
C LEU A 732 -38.22 5.49 14.26
N LYS A 733 -38.61 6.10 15.39
CA LYS A 733 -39.71 7.08 15.48
C LYS A 733 -39.18 8.46 15.87
N PRO A 734 -39.66 9.56 15.26
CA PRO A 734 -39.34 10.91 15.71
C PRO A 734 -39.81 11.14 17.15
N ALA A 735 -39.01 11.85 17.95
CA ALA A 735 -39.35 12.15 19.34
C ALA A 735 -40.60 13.05 19.44
N GLN A 736 -41.77 12.44 19.66
CA GLN A 736 -43.03 13.19 19.77
C GLN A 736 -43.00 14.11 20.99
N ARG A 737 -43.03 15.42 20.71
CA ARG A 737 -43.03 16.48 21.71
C ARG A 737 -44.39 16.53 22.42
N GLN A 738 -44.55 15.69 23.46
CA GLN A 738 -45.76 15.64 24.29
C GLN A 738 -46.18 17.07 24.70
N LYS A 739 -47.34 17.52 24.21
CA LYS A 739 -47.99 18.72 24.74
C LYS A 739 -48.41 18.39 26.18
N ARG A 740 -47.83 19.10 27.16
CA ARG A 740 -48.38 19.16 28.52
C ARG A 740 -49.78 19.76 28.45
N SER A 741 -50.81 18.94 28.38
CA SER A 741 -52.18 19.34 28.65
C SER A 741 -52.30 19.67 30.13
N SER A 742 -52.76 20.88 30.43
CA SER A 742 -53.01 21.32 31.80
C SER A 742 -54.20 20.57 32.39
N ILE A 743 -53.95 19.61 33.27
CA ILE A 743 -54.99 18.92 34.04
C ILE A 743 -55.30 19.76 35.28
N ALA A 744 -56.57 20.13 35.46
CA ALA A 744 -57.05 20.80 36.67
C ALA A 744 -57.19 19.79 37.83
N ALA A 745 -56.96 20.25 39.07
CA ALA A 745 -56.95 19.38 40.24
C ALA A 745 -58.36 18.96 40.71
N PRO A 746 -58.60 17.67 41.00
CA PRO A 746 -59.81 17.19 41.68
C PRO A 746 -59.62 16.98 43.19
N SER A 747 -60.70 17.13 43.95
CA SER A 747 -60.76 16.90 45.40
C SER A 747 -60.97 15.42 45.78
N LYS A 748 -60.36 14.99 46.89
CA LYS A 748 -60.62 13.72 47.59
C LYS A 748 -61.87 13.82 48.50
N PRO A 749 -62.37 12.72 49.08
CA PRO A 749 -62.63 11.38 48.48
C PRO A 749 -64.02 10.81 48.90
N ASN A 750 -64.40 9.62 48.44
CA ASN A 750 -65.09 8.64 49.32
C ASN A 750 -65.11 7.18 48.79
N HIS A 751 -64.78 6.25 49.69
CA HIS A 751 -64.98 4.78 49.73
C HIS A 751 -64.71 3.84 48.54
N VAL A 752 -64.19 2.65 48.88
CA VAL A 752 -64.01 1.43 48.06
C VAL A 752 -64.82 0.29 48.72
N PRO A 753 -65.34 -0.73 48.00
CA PRO A 753 -64.60 -1.99 47.71
C PRO A 753 -64.95 -2.61 46.32
N SER A 754 -64.37 -3.70 45.80
CA SER A 754 -63.03 -4.33 45.94
C SER A 754 -62.86 -5.40 44.83
N ASN A 755 -61.62 -5.64 44.35
CA ASN A 755 -60.99 -6.96 44.10
C ASN A 755 -59.87 -6.90 43.02
N GLU A 756 -58.68 -7.37 43.42
CA GLU A 756 -57.72 -8.21 42.67
C GLU A 756 -57.48 -7.98 41.16
N VAL A 757 -56.35 -7.34 40.82
CA VAL A 757 -55.10 -8.02 40.34
C VAL A 757 -53.91 -7.15 40.80
N THR A 758 -52.78 -7.77 41.19
CA THR A 758 -51.57 -7.05 41.67
C THR A 758 -50.61 -6.66 40.56
N SER A 759 -50.39 -5.35 40.36
CA SER A 759 -49.29 -4.81 39.54
C SER A 759 -48.35 -3.94 40.38
N PHE A 760 -47.08 -4.35 40.52
CA PHE A 760 -46.08 -3.55 41.25
C PHE A 760 -45.59 -2.36 40.41
N GLN A 761 -46.03 -1.15 40.76
CA GLN A 761 -45.47 0.08 40.19
C GLN A 761 -44.17 0.45 40.89
N LEU A 762 -43.03 0.22 40.22
CA LEU A 762 -41.75 0.81 40.60
C LEU A 762 -41.81 2.33 40.43
N LYS A 763 -41.42 3.06 41.48
CA LYS A 763 -41.21 4.51 41.43
C LYS A 763 -39.73 4.80 41.17
N SER A 764 -39.45 5.81 40.35
CA SER A 764 -38.12 6.40 40.29
C SER A 764 -37.70 6.97 41.65
N PRO A 765 -36.43 6.82 42.08
CA PRO A 765 -35.91 7.49 43.27
C PRO A 765 -36.02 9.03 43.19
N ASP A 766 -36.10 9.69 44.35
CA ASP A 766 -36.30 11.13 44.47
C ASP A 766 -34.96 11.89 44.25
N GLU A 767 -34.90 12.83 43.31
CA GLU A 767 -33.65 13.49 42.87
C GLU A 767 -32.97 14.37 43.95
N ASN A 768 -33.64 14.61 45.09
CA ASN A 768 -33.19 15.58 46.11
C ASN A 768 -32.14 15.06 47.11
N HIS A 769 -31.82 13.75 47.13
CA HIS A 769 -30.93 13.17 48.16
C HIS A 769 -29.41 13.35 47.89
N PHE A 770 -29.02 13.85 46.71
CA PHE A 770 -27.61 14.06 46.33
C PHE A 770 -27.16 15.55 46.36
N ALA A 771 -28.03 16.45 46.82
CA ALA A 771 -27.82 17.91 46.73
C ALA A 771 -27.68 18.62 48.09
N THR A 772 -26.96 18.01 49.04
CA THR A 772 -26.61 18.63 50.34
C THR A 772 -25.11 18.60 50.60
N THR A 773 -24.43 19.71 50.33
CA THR A 773 -23.06 19.97 50.81
C THR A 773 -23.07 20.25 52.32
N PRO A 774 -22.18 19.64 53.14
CA PRO A 774 -22.03 20.00 54.54
C PRO A 774 -21.40 21.40 54.69
N GLU A 775 -21.86 22.21 55.65
CA GLU A 775 -21.50 23.63 55.79
C GLU A 775 -20.08 23.90 56.32
N HIS A 776 -19.26 22.88 56.54
CA HIS A 776 -17.89 23.02 57.06
C HIS A 776 -16.88 22.28 56.17
N GLY A 777 -16.16 23.05 55.35
CA GLY A 777 -14.98 22.55 54.63
C GLY A 777 -13.73 22.55 55.54
N PRO A 778 -12.83 21.56 55.40
CA PRO A 778 -11.61 21.51 56.20
C PRO A 778 -10.63 22.62 55.75
N ALA A 779 -10.12 23.37 56.73
CA ALA A 779 -9.05 24.35 56.54
C ALA A 779 -7.66 23.69 56.51
N ASN A 780 -6.62 24.50 56.25
CA ASN A 780 -5.22 24.08 56.26
C ASN A 780 -4.79 23.60 57.65
N GLU A 781 -4.70 22.29 57.91
CA GLU A 781 -4.15 21.79 59.18
C GLU A 781 -3.45 20.41 59.11
N PHE A 782 -2.58 20.23 58.12
CA PHE A 782 -1.52 19.21 58.18
C PHE A 782 -0.16 19.85 57.91
N THR A 783 0.81 19.63 58.81
CA THR A 783 2.17 20.17 58.71
C THR A 783 3.17 19.10 58.26
N SER A 784 4.38 19.51 57.88
CA SER A 784 5.34 18.64 57.20
C SER A 784 5.99 17.47 58.00
N PRO A 785 5.85 17.28 59.34
CA PRO A 785 6.43 16.09 60.00
C PRO A 785 5.82 14.76 59.57
N ASP A 786 4.49 14.67 59.45
CA ASP A 786 3.79 13.38 59.38
C ASP A 786 3.99 12.67 58.04
N CYS A 787 4.09 13.43 56.94
CA CYS A 787 4.40 12.88 55.61
C CYS A 787 5.72 12.09 55.58
N SER A 788 6.70 12.47 56.42
CA SER A 788 7.98 11.77 56.51
C SER A 788 7.85 10.40 57.17
N GLN A 789 6.95 10.22 58.15
CA GLN A 789 6.71 8.92 58.78
C GLN A 789 5.91 7.99 57.86
N VAL A 790 4.92 8.51 57.12
CA VAL A 790 4.17 7.71 56.15
C VAL A 790 5.10 7.20 55.03
N LEU A 791 5.94 8.07 54.44
CA LEU A 791 6.93 7.66 53.43
C LEU A 791 7.93 6.63 53.97
N ALA A 792 8.42 6.79 55.20
CA ALA A 792 9.29 5.80 55.83
C ALA A 792 8.59 4.45 56.03
N SER A 793 7.29 4.45 56.36
CA SER A 793 6.50 3.22 56.56
C SER A 793 6.21 2.43 55.29
N GLU A 794 6.12 3.09 54.13
CA GLU A 794 5.97 2.43 52.82
C GLU A 794 7.34 1.96 52.26
N LEU A 795 8.40 2.77 52.39
CA LEU A 795 9.77 2.35 52.03
C LEU A 795 10.23 1.11 52.82
N ALA A 796 9.79 0.97 54.07
CA ALA A 796 10.01 -0.23 54.88
C ALA A 796 9.29 -1.48 54.34
N LYS A 797 8.17 -1.35 53.60
CA LYS A 797 7.46 -2.48 52.97
C LYS A 797 8.08 -2.89 51.65
N CYS A 798 8.65 -1.96 50.89
CA CYS A 798 9.29 -2.24 49.59
C CYS A 798 10.71 -2.83 49.67
N SER A 799 11.25 -3.07 50.87
CA SER A 799 12.66 -3.42 51.09
C SER A 799 12.92 -4.92 51.31
N SER A 800 12.12 -5.82 50.71
CA SER A 800 12.39 -7.28 50.76
C SER A 800 12.00 -8.02 49.48
N ARG A 801 12.97 -8.77 48.93
CA ARG A 801 12.89 -9.66 47.75
C ARG A 801 12.56 -9.02 46.40
N SER A 802 13.62 -8.51 45.77
CA SER A 802 13.86 -8.77 44.35
C SER A 802 14.18 -10.26 44.13
N ASP A 803 13.50 -10.91 43.18
CA ASP A 803 13.98 -12.11 42.49
C ASP A 803 13.42 -12.10 41.06
N LEU A 804 14.27 -12.33 40.06
CA LEU A 804 13.90 -12.32 38.64
C LEU A 804 13.71 -13.76 38.15
N VAL A 805 12.49 -14.12 37.72
CA VAL A 805 12.23 -15.39 37.03
C VAL A 805 11.31 -15.15 35.84
N SER A 806 11.81 -15.44 34.64
CA SER A 806 10.98 -15.67 33.47
C SER A 806 10.49 -17.11 33.48
N GLN A 807 9.17 -17.33 33.37
CA GLN A 807 8.65 -18.61 32.92
C GLN A 807 7.24 -18.50 32.34
N SER A 808 7.07 -19.15 31.20
CA SER A 808 5.78 -19.58 30.65
C SER A 808 5.11 -20.62 31.54
N SER A 809 3.79 -20.75 31.40
CA SER A 809 2.95 -21.81 31.97
C SER A 809 2.87 -21.87 33.50
N VAL A 810 1.72 -21.48 34.05
CA VAL A 810 1.34 -21.76 35.44
C VAL A 810 0.06 -22.60 35.45
N GLU A 811 0.17 -23.84 35.90
CA GLU A 811 -0.99 -24.70 36.19
C GLU A 811 -1.67 -24.21 37.48
N ILE A 812 -3.00 -24.15 37.49
CA ILE A 812 -3.77 -23.80 38.69
C ILE A 812 -4.12 -25.10 39.45
N PRO A 813 -3.86 -25.20 40.77
CA PRO A 813 -4.17 -26.39 41.53
C PRO A 813 -5.67 -26.74 41.53
N MET A 814 -5.99 -28.03 41.38
CA MET A 814 -7.35 -28.53 41.52
C MET A 814 -7.85 -28.41 42.97
N ALA A 815 -8.84 -27.55 43.20
CA ALA A 815 -9.77 -27.69 44.31
C ALA A 815 -11.00 -28.46 43.81
N LEU A 816 -11.34 -29.57 44.47
CA LEU A 816 -12.52 -30.37 44.17
C LEU A 816 -13.71 -29.85 44.98
N GLU A 817 -14.68 -29.24 44.31
CA GLU A 817 -16.06 -29.16 44.79
C GLU A 817 -16.97 -29.89 43.79
N GLU A 818 -17.65 -30.93 44.27
CA GLU A 818 -18.56 -31.75 43.48
C GLU A 818 -19.93 -31.05 43.37
N ILE A 819 -20.22 -30.44 42.23
CA ILE A 819 -21.58 -29.96 41.93
C ILE A 819 -22.26 -30.98 41.01
N SER A 820 -23.34 -31.58 41.52
CA SER A 820 -24.17 -32.53 40.78
C SER A 820 -25.27 -31.81 40.00
N PRO A 821 -25.68 -32.31 38.82
CA PRO A 821 -26.65 -31.63 37.96
C PRO A 821 -28.07 -31.76 38.52
N SER A 822 -28.45 -30.81 39.36
CA SER A 822 -29.85 -30.48 39.65
C SER A 822 -30.34 -29.53 38.56
N VAL A 823 -31.49 -29.83 37.97
CA VAL A 823 -32.13 -28.96 36.97
C VAL A 823 -33.10 -28.06 37.72
N GLU A 824 -32.61 -26.89 38.11
CA GLU A 824 -33.43 -25.77 38.61
C GLU A 824 -33.35 -24.62 37.58
N GLU A 825 -34.42 -23.84 37.51
CA GLU A 825 -34.65 -22.88 36.41
C GLU A 825 -33.95 -21.54 36.74
N GLU A 826 -32.81 -21.26 36.08
CA GLU A 826 -32.05 -20.01 36.25
C GLU A 826 -32.77 -18.80 35.62
N GLU A 827 -33.78 -18.26 36.31
CA GLU A 827 -34.25 -16.89 36.09
C GLU A 827 -33.16 -15.87 36.53
N ASP A 828 -32.94 -14.83 35.72
CA ASP A 828 -32.09 -13.66 36.00
C ASP A 828 -30.60 -13.90 36.36
N ALA A 829 -29.95 -14.89 35.74
CA ALA A 829 -28.48 -14.90 35.64
C ALA A 829 -27.96 -13.66 34.87
N THR A 830 -26.84 -13.07 35.29
CA THR A 830 -26.24 -11.86 34.66
C THR A 830 -24.89 -12.18 34.01
N GLU A 831 -24.65 -11.77 32.76
CA GLU A 831 -23.40 -12.09 32.05
C GLU A 831 -22.26 -11.15 32.49
N GLU A 832 -21.14 -11.68 33.00
CA GLU A 832 -19.99 -10.86 33.43
C GLU A 832 -19.24 -10.19 32.24
N TRP A 833 -19.38 -10.77 31.04
CA TRP A 833 -18.67 -10.36 29.82
C TRP A 833 -19.67 -9.95 28.75
N THR A 834 -19.56 -8.71 28.25
CA THR A 834 -20.38 -8.22 27.14
C THR A 834 -19.71 -8.50 25.79
N LEU A 835 -20.52 -8.66 24.75
CA LEU A 835 -20.07 -8.68 23.35
C LEU A 835 -19.51 -7.31 22.94
N LEU A 836 -18.37 -7.25 22.25
CA LEU A 836 -17.80 -6.01 21.70
C LEU A 836 -17.69 -6.01 20.17
N ASP A 837 -17.28 -7.12 19.57
CA ASP A 837 -17.19 -7.28 18.10
C ASP A 837 -17.17 -8.76 17.68
N VAL A 838 -17.43 -9.02 16.39
CA VAL A 838 -17.34 -10.36 15.77
C VAL A 838 -16.59 -10.26 14.44
N SER A 839 -15.45 -10.93 14.35
CA SER A 839 -14.54 -10.92 13.21
C SER A 839 -14.47 -12.29 12.55
N PHE A 840 -14.50 -12.31 11.22
CA PHE A 840 -14.49 -13.54 10.42
C PHE A 840 -13.14 -13.68 9.70
N GLY A 841 -12.64 -14.92 9.59
CA GLY A 841 -11.28 -15.22 9.11
C GLY A 841 -10.27 -15.49 10.24
N VAL A 842 -9.00 -15.66 9.88
CA VAL A 842 -7.93 -16.13 10.77
C VAL A 842 -7.19 -14.96 11.43
N PRO A 843 -7.22 -14.81 12.77
CA PRO A 843 -6.47 -13.75 13.45
C PRO A 843 -4.96 -14.00 13.35
N LEU A 844 -4.19 -12.93 13.12
CA LEU A 844 -2.72 -12.99 13.09
C LEU A 844 -2.07 -12.34 14.31
N PHE A 845 -2.84 -11.94 15.34
CA PHE A 845 -2.35 -11.22 16.53
C PHE A 845 -2.36 -12.04 17.82
N ASP A 846 -3.16 -13.12 17.89
CA ASP A 846 -3.28 -14.00 19.05
C ASP A 846 -2.98 -15.46 18.67
N VAL A 847 -2.13 -16.13 19.46
CA VAL A 847 -1.61 -17.46 19.15
C VAL A 847 -2.67 -18.55 19.38
N ASP A 848 -3.40 -18.47 20.49
CA ASP A 848 -4.40 -19.45 20.91
C ASP A 848 -5.58 -19.49 19.92
N THR A 849 -6.16 -18.32 19.65
CA THR A 849 -7.29 -18.15 18.74
C THR A 849 -6.91 -18.54 17.31
N ASN A 850 -5.70 -18.20 16.86
CA ASN A 850 -5.17 -18.61 15.55
C ASN A 850 -5.06 -20.13 15.43
N THR A 851 -4.44 -20.78 16.42
CA THR A 851 -4.16 -22.22 16.41
C THR A 851 -5.46 -23.01 16.38
N ARG A 852 -6.42 -22.68 17.26
CA ARG A 852 -7.73 -23.36 17.30
C ARG A 852 -8.50 -23.20 15.99
N ILE A 853 -8.49 -22.02 15.36
CA ILE A 853 -9.15 -21.81 14.04
C ILE A 853 -8.45 -22.63 12.95
N CYS A 854 -7.13 -22.69 12.94
CA CYS A 854 -6.37 -23.52 11.99
C CYS A 854 -6.69 -25.01 12.18
N GLU A 855 -6.82 -25.47 13.43
CA GLU A 855 -7.26 -26.83 13.75
C GLU A 855 -8.69 -27.10 13.24
N GLN A 856 -9.65 -26.20 13.43
CA GLN A 856 -11.02 -26.39 12.90
C GLN A 856 -11.04 -26.49 11.36
N LEU A 857 -10.24 -25.68 10.68
CA LEU A 857 -10.08 -25.72 9.22
C LEU A 857 -9.55 -27.08 8.74
N VAL A 858 -8.60 -27.68 9.48
CA VAL A 858 -8.03 -29.01 9.21
C VAL A 858 -8.98 -30.16 9.60
N GLN A 859 -9.67 -30.05 10.73
CA GLN A 859 -10.49 -31.14 11.30
C GLN A 859 -11.81 -31.39 10.58
N GLY A 860 -12.34 -30.42 9.80
CA GLY A 860 -13.53 -30.67 8.98
C GLY A 860 -14.18 -29.48 8.28
N LEU A 861 -13.82 -28.24 8.62
CA LEU A 861 -14.50 -27.06 8.06
C LEU A 861 -14.27 -26.89 6.54
N CYS A 862 -13.17 -27.44 6.00
CA CYS A 862 -12.88 -27.46 4.56
C CYS A 862 -13.55 -28.63 3.78
N SER A 863 -14.52 -29.33 4.38
CA SER A 863 -15.28 -30.41 3.73
C SER A 863 -16.18 -29.88 2.60
N ASP A 864 -16.36 -30.68 1.54
CA ASP A 864 -17.06 -30.22 0.32
C ASP A 864 -18.50 -29.75 0.58
N ALA A 865 -19.23 -30.44 1.45
CA ALA A 865 -20.59 -30.03 1.84
C ALA A 865 -20.63 -28.66 2.56
N ASN A 866 -19.61 -28.34 3.36
CA ASN A 866 -19.51 -27.03 4.02
C ASN A 866 -19.12 -25.94 3.01
N LEU A 867 -18.21 -26.25 2.07
CA LEU A 867 -17.80 -25.34 1.01
C LEU A 867 -18.96 -24.98 0.05
N GLU A 868 -19.89 -25.90 -0.22
CA GLU A 868 -21.09 -25.62 -1.01
C GLU A 868 -22.14 -24.76 -0.27
N ALA A 869 -22.24 -24.90 1.06
CA ALA A 869 -23.19 -24.15 1.88
C ALA A 869 -22.69 -22.75 2.28
N LEU A 870 -21.38 -22.57 2.44
CA LEU A 870 -20.74 -21.34 2.91
C LEU A 870 -21.16 -20.05 2.15
N PRO A 871 -21.28 -20.02 0.80
CA PRO A 871 -21.73 -18.81 0.08
C PRO A 871 -23.19 -18.43 0.40
N ALA A 872 -24.05 -19.40 0.70
CA ALA A 872 -25.44 -19.15 1.06
C ALA A 872 -25.55 -18.57 2.49
N ALA A 873 -24.81 -19.12 3.44
CA ALA A 873 -24.74 -18.61 4.81
C ALA A 873 -24.20 -17.16 4.85
N ALA A 874 -23.11 -16.88 4.13
CA ALA A 874 -22.57 -15.53 3.99
C ALA A 874 -23.55 -14.56 3.34
N SER A 875 -24.32 -15.01 2.33
CA SER A 875 -25.35 -14.20 1.68
C SER A 875 -26.52 -13.87 2.63
N GLN A 876 -26.95 -14.82 3.46
CA GLN A 876 -27.99 -14.61 4.46
C GLN A 876 -27.55 -13.60 5.53
N ALA A 877 -26.34 -13.73 6.06
CA ALA A 877 -25.76 -12.78 7.01
C ALA A 877 -25.65 -11.36 6.40
N GLN A 878 -25.23 -11.25 5.13
CA GLN A 878 -25.17 -9.98 4.41
C GLN A 878 -26.55 -9.33 4.24
N ILE A 879 -27.60 -10.11 3.93
CA ILE A 879 -28.97 -9.59 3.81
C ILE A 879 -29.45 -9.02 5.15
N LEU A 880 -29.29 -9.77 6.25
CA LEU A 880 -29.70 -9.32 7.59
C LEU A 880 -29.01 -8.00 8.00
N PHE A 881 -27.70 -7.89 7.75
CA PHE A 881 -26.94 -6.67 8.00
C PHE A 881 -27.42 -5.48 7.14
N LEU A 882 -27.62 -5.69 5.83
CA LEU A 882 -28.05 -4.61 4.93
C LEU A 882 -29.47 -4.13 5.25
N ASP A 883 -30.36 -5.01 5.72
CA ASP A 883 -31.69 -4.62 6.18
C ASP A 883 -31.64 -3.84 7.50
N PHE A 884 -30.78 -4.23 8.45
CA PHE A 884 -30.52 -3.45 9.67
C PHE A 884 -30.00 -2.04 9.34
N VAL A 885 -28.98 -1.92 8.49
CA VAL A 885 -28.46 -0.61 8.04
C VAL A 885 -29.55 0.20 7.34
N ARG A 886 -30.39 -0.43 6.49
CA ARG A 886 -31.53 0.24 5.83
C ARG A 886 -32.55 0.80 6.83
N GLN A 887 -32.85 0.06 7.90
CA GLN A 887 -33.78 0.48 8.96
C GLN A 887 -33.19 1.64 9.79
N CYS A 888 -31.90 1.59 10.09
CA CYS A 888 -31.17 2.61 10.87
C CYS A 888 -31.02 3.99 10.18
N LEU A 889 -31.28 4.10 8.87
CA LEU A 889 -31.07 5.33 8.09
C LEU A 889 -32.29 6.26 8.00
N TYR A 890 -33.49 5.76 8.29
CA TYR A 890 -34.76 6.43 7.99
C TYR A 890 -35.76 6.22 9.14
N PHE A 891 -36.63 7.21 9.37
CA PHE A 891 -37.79 7.04 10.24
C PHE A 891 -38.88 6.18 9.56
N GLU A 892 -39.77 5.56 10.34
CA GLU A 892 -40.85 4.73 9.82
C GLU A 892 -41.78 5.45 8.83
N ASP A 893 -41.96 6.76 8.95
CA ASP A 893 -42.84 7.57 8.09
C ASP A 893 -42.14 8.20 6.87
N ASP A 894 -40.82 8.01 6.69
CA ASP A 894 -40.06 8.70 5.64
C ASP A 894 -40.38 8.15 4.23
N PRO A 895 -40.87 8.97 3.26
CA PRO A 895 -41.11 8.55 1.89
C PRO A 895 -39.82 8.31 1.08
N ALA A 896 -38.66 8.77 1.55
CA ALA A 896 -37.37 8.67 0.85
C ALA A 896 -36.60 7.36 1.11
N LYS A 897 -37.27 6.29 1.56
CA LYS A 897 -36.69 4.96 1.83
C LYS A 897 -36.07 4.32 0.58
N GLN A 898 -34.81 4.66 0.32
CA GLN A 898 -34.01 4.01 -0.72
C GLN A 898 -33.55 2.61 -0.27
N SER A 899 -33.55 1.64 -1.18
CA SER A 899 -32.95 0.32 -0.95
C SER A 899 -31.43 0.43 -0.82
N VAL A 900 -30.87 0.00 0.31
CA VAL A 900 -29.43 -0.28 0.40
C VAL A 900 -29.16 -1.53 -0.44
N GLN A 901 -28.25 -1.43 -1.40
CA GLN A 901 -27.90 -2.51 -2.34
C GLN A 901 -26.46 -2.94 -2.09
N ALA A 902 -26.18 -4.24 -2.02
CA ALA A 902 -24.84 -4.79 -1.79
C ALA A 902 -23.76 -4.26 -2.78
N ALA A 903 -24.16 -3.93 -4.01
CA ALA A 903 -23.27 -3.37 -5.04
C ALA A 903 -22.86 -1.90 -4.81
N ARG A 904 -23.49 -1.18 -3.87
CA ARG A 904 -23.18 0.22 -3.52
C ARG A 904 -22.30 0.27 -2.25
N PRO A 905 -21.51 1.33 -2.04
CA PRO A 905 -20.84 1.55 -0.75
C PRO A 905 -21.87 1.75 0.36
N LEU A 906 -21.51 1.41 1.60
CA LEU A 906 -22.38 1.62 2.75
C LEU A 906 -22.56 3.12 3.02
N PRO A 907 -23.79 3.60 3.27
CA PRO A 907 -24.03 4.99 3.57
C PRO A 907 -23.54 5.37 4.97
N HIS A 908 -23.06 6.60 5.12
CA HIS A 908 -22.83 7.20 6.43
C HIS A 908 -24.14 7.31 7.22
N PRO A 909 -24.10 7.22 8.57
CA PRO A 909 -25.27 7.43 9.41
C PRO A 909 -25.87 8.82 9.13
N ARG A 910 -27.19 8.85 8.93
CA ARG A 910 -28.00 10.07 8.73
C ARG A 910 -28.68 10.57 10.02
N LEU A 911 -28.77 9.69 11.01
CA LEU A 911 -29.41 9.90 12.30
C LEU A 911 -28.41 9.52 13.39
N ASN A 912 -28.41 10.24 14.51
CA ASN A 912 -27.69 9.81 15.70
C ASN A 912 -28.42 8.60 16.30
N LEU A 913 -27.70 7.53 16.61
CA LEU A 913 -28.27 6.27 17.09
C LEU A 913 -27.64 5.88 18.41
N ALA A 914 -28.46 5.54 19.40
CA ALA A 914 -28.03 4.96 20.67
C ALA A 914 -28.41 3.47 20.71
N PHE A 915 -27.50 2.65 21.22
CA PHE A 915 -27.80 1.30 21.71
C PHE A 915 -27.89 1.36 23.23
N GLU A 916 -29.09 1.10 23.74
CA GLU A 916 -29.45 1.18 25.17
C GLU A 916 -30.46 0.05 25.46
N ASN A 917 -30.29 -0.67 26.57
CA ASN A 917 -31.16 -1.77 27.00
C ASN A 917 -31.45 -2.82 25.89
N GLY A 918 -30.45 -3.18 25.08
CA GLY A 918 -30.57 -4.17 24.01
C GLY A 918 -31.15 -3.68 22.67
N HIS A 919 -31.61 -2.43 22.57
CA HIS A 919 -32.24 -1.89 21.35
C HIS A 919 -31.47 -0.72 20.75
N VAL A 920 -31.53 -0.58 19.42
CA VAL A 920 -31.05 0.61 18.70
C VAL A 920 -32.20 1.61 18.53
N GLY A 921 -32.02 2.84 19.01
CA GLY A 921 -33.00 3.92 18.95
C GLY A 921 -32.41 5.25 18.47
N TYR A 922 -33.28 6.19 18.08
CA TYR A 922 -32.87 7.53 17.64
C TYR A 922 -32.47 8.42 18.83
N TRP A 923 -31.23 8.89 18.85
CA TRP A 923 -30.72 9.79 19.88
C TRP A 923 -31.03 11.26 19.56
N ASN A 924 -31.86 11.88 20.40
CA ASN A 924 -32.35 13.25 20.21
C ASN A 924 -31.43 14.36 20.80
N GLY A 925 -30.27 14.00 21.35
CA GLY A 925 -29.30 14.96 21.92
C GLY A 925 -29.44 15.21 23.42
N ARG A 926 -29.87 14.22 24.21
CA ARG A 926 -30.04 14.30 25.68
C ARG A 926 -29.61 13.04 26.41
#